data_AF-C4FB03-F1
#
_entry.id   AF-C4FB03-F1
#
_cell.length_a   1.000
_cell.length_b   1.000
_cell.length_c   1.000
_cell.angle_alpha   90.00
_cell.angle_beta   90.00
_cell.angle_gamma   90.00
#
_symmetry.space_group_name_H-M   'P 1'
#
loop_
_entity.id
_entity.type
_entity.pdbx_description
1 polymer ?
#
loop_
_entity_poly.entity_id
_entity_poly.type
_entity_poly.pdbx_seq_one_letter_code
_entity_poly.pdbx_strand_id
1 'polypeptide(L)'
;MRKWSKAPRILSLLAVMIAAAVGFAPAAHAAEGDVMIGDSAYASVPEAVKAIVDKKEPQGSTIKLTKDLTGPGVQVAGGQEFTFDLGGHTYTVTDPTVGSTGTETNAFQLIMGSNLTFRNGVITTESASGKILIQNYSNLKLEGVTLKGGPHTAYTLSNNNGNVTIGVGTNIYAGGAGPKAAFDVCRFADYESVVVTVEKGAGEIVGVIETSVSGGATGKGPIGLNINGGNLSKATLVCIDESAETIKVVKDPSVALAAPGGHEWVSGTLVKPSEKAVAAVVKPSGDVATFAKLADALAAADGATVRLLTDVTESVVIPADKTITLDLAGHKITNVAGKHTITNKGELTVVDSASGGVVDNVSHGRAALVTEEGSVTVLSGGTFKRSAEAGTLKPNSGNGNSYYTVLNRGDLTLKAGSRVELLLADGKPAGFSSVVDNGWYSGKPEKDGYVARLTVDGGVIEGGKYIKNDSYGVMVIKSGEVKNGANAAILNWNDLTITGGTIDPSDGAKGSVFNLMGAKGFEDGKVVVSGGTFISTGGQQAIFTDSKENTSNNVQVSGGTYEGAIPNEDYIVPGFGLNKNPDGSFGVHKHVLVEVAEVPATCDKDGAKAHWKCKDCGDLYLDEGMKTPVTDPNALVIAKLGHKATHVPAKPATVDTEGVVEHWYCAACNTYFADAKLTKTMTKAETVLAKLPKEFTVTFESGAGKPVAVVVKDGALLEEPAAPTLKGWKFLGWFKVKNADGTVAEKWDFAKDAVTADTTLYGGWVKDEPAKPAAKPTNKLPKTGDASMLPMIAAGISGVAALAAASKRRKH
;
A
#
# COMPACT_ATOMS: atom_id res chain seq x y z
N MET A 1 6.02 89.07 7.33
CA MET A 1 6.47 90.39 6.79
C MET A 1 7.96 90.31 6.46
N ARG A 2 8.47 91.25 5.64
CA ARG A 2 9.85 91.36 5.12
C ARG A 2 10.32 90.20 4.21
N LYS A 3 10.64 90.57 2.96
CA LYS A 3 11.37 89.79 1.97
C LYS A 3 12.88 89.92 2.22
N TRP A 4 13.69 89.07 1.59
CA TRP A 4 14.91 89.37 0.80
C TRP A 4 15.43 88.03 0.23
N SER A 5 16.19 87.97 -0.85
CA SER A 5 15.86 88.20 -2.27
C SER A 5 17.16 88.06 -3.09
N LYS A 6 17.10 87.34 -4.21
CA LYS A 6 18.14 87.20 -5.27
C LYS A 6 19.34 86.28 -4.97
N ALA A 7 19.46 85.24 -5.81
CA ALA A 7 20.72 84.77 -6.39
C ALA A 7 20.88 85.41 -7.81
N PRO A 8 21.87 85.04 -8.65
CA PRO A 8 23.13 84.32 -8.42
C PRO A 8 24.38 85.13 -8.88
N ARG A 9 25.59 84.59 -8.72
CA ARG A 9 26.79 84.96 -9.52
C ARG A 9 27.73 83.78 -9.78
N ILE A 10 28.47 83.87 -10.87
CA ILE A 10 29.48 82.93 -11.38
C ILE A 10 30.84 83.67 -11.40
N LEU A 11 31.95 82.91 -11.45
CA LEU A 11 33.40 83.23 -11.39
C LEU A 11 34.03 82.97 -10.02
N SER A 12 35.31 82.56 -9.88
CA SER A 12 36.22 81.67 -10.65
C SER A 12 37.65 81.83 -10.09
N LEU A 13 38.45 80.76 -10.13
CA LEU A 13 39.92 80.75 -10.18
C LEU A 13 40.75 81.20 -8.93
N LEU A 14 41.64 80.27 -8.55
CA LEU A 14 43.04 80.43 -8.11
C LEU A 14 43.40 80.72 -6.63
N ALA A 15 44.62 80.24 -6.31
CA ALA A 15 45.49 80.44 -5.13
C ALA A 15 45.26 79.52 -3.91
N VAL A 16 46.30 78.98 -3.26
CA VAL A 16 47.73 78.81 -3.62
C VAL A 16 48.32 77.63 -2.82
N MET A 17 49.41 76.99 -3.28
CA MET A 17 50.08 75.93 -2.50
C MET A 17 50.77 76.47 -1.24
N ILE A 18 50.68 75.75 -0.12
CA ILE A 18 51.67 75.79 0.96
C ILE A 18 52.07 74.36 1.28
N ALA A 19 53.29 73.97 0.91
CA ALA A 19 53.86 72.67 1.26
C ALA A 19 54.51 72.76 2.66
N ALA A 20 53.86 72.18 3.67
CA ALA A 20 54.45 71.99 4.98
C ALA A 20 55.17 70.63 5.01
N ALA A 21 56.50 70.63 4.87
CA ALA A 21 57.29 69.41 4.94
C ALA A 21 57.36 68.89 6.39
N VAL A 22 56.68 67.77 6.64
CA VAL A 22 56.86 66.94 7.85
C VAL A 22 57.43 65.60 7.40
N GLY A 23 58.52 65.15 8.04
CA GLY A 23 59.29 64.00 7.57
C GLY A 23 58.53 62.69 7.67
N PHE A 24 58.01 62.20 6.55
CA PHE A 24 57.62 60.80 6.41
C PHE A 24 58.85 59.90 6.44
N ALA A 25 58.74 58.73 7.07
CA ALA A 25 59.66 57.63 6.82
C ALA A 25 59.57 57.21 5.33
N PRO A 26 60.62 56.62 4.73
CA PRO A 26 60.57 56.26 3.32
C PRO A 26 59.44 55.27 3.05
N ALA A 27 58.45 55.70 2.24
CA ALA A 27 57.56 54.76 1.60
C ALA A 27 58.41 53.77 0.79
N ALA A 28 58.06 52.49 0.81
CA ALA A 28 58.75 51.48 0.00
C ALA A 28 58.61 51.86 -1.48
N HIS A 29 59.67 52.42 -2.05
CA HIS A 29 59.73 52.69 -3.48
C HIS A 29 59.90 51.35 -4.20
N ALA A 30 59.08 51.11 -5.20
CA ALA A 30 59.26 49.97 -6.09
C ALA A 30 60.57 50.16 -6.87
N ALA A 31 61.26 49.05 -7.14
CA ALA A 31 62.41 49.04 -8.03
C ALA A 31 61.95 49.25 -9.48
N GLU A 32 62.85 49.76 -10.32
CA GLU A 32 62.59 49.93 -11.75
C GLU A 32 62.21 48.58 -12.39
N GLY A 33 61.00 48.49 -12.94
CA GLY A 33 60.42 47.25 -13.49
C GLY A 33 59.35 46.56 -12.63
N ASP A 34 59.13 46.98 -11.38
CA ASP A 34 58.18 46.35 -10.46
C ASP A 34 56.69 46.62 -10.81
N VAL A 35 56.40 47.84 -11.26
CA VAL A 35 55.06 48.31 -11.65
C VAL A 35 55.13 48.85 -13.07
N MET A 36 54.39 48.23 -13.98
CA MET A 36 54.49 48.48 -15.43
C MET A 36 53.15 48.92 -16.04
N ILE A 37 53.19 49.81 -17.04
CA ILE A 37 52.14 49.99 -18.05
C ILE A 37 52.78 49.80 -19.42
N GLY A 38 52.52 48.68 -20.08
CA GLY A 38 53.30 48.29 -21.26
C GLY A 38 54.80 48.19 -20.91
N ASP A 39 55.62 48.98 -21.61
CA ASP A 39 57.06 49.10 -21.36
C ASP A 39 57.42 50.26 -20.39
N SER A 40 56.45 51.08 -19.97
CA SER A 40 56.64 52.18 -19.00
C SER A 40 56.72 51.66 -17.56
N ALA A 41 57.79 51.97 -16.83
CA ALA A 41 57.96 51.63 -15.40
C ALA A 41 57.58 52.79 -14.45
N TYR A 42 57.07 52.46 -13.26
CA TYR A 42 56.67 53.42 -12.22
C TYR A 42 57.22 53.01 -10.85
N ALA A 43 57.51 53.97 -9.97
CA ALA A 43 58.04 53.68 -8.63
C ALA A 43 56.94 53.29 -7.63
N SER A 44 55.66 53.35 -8.00
CA SER A 44 54.54 52.83 -7.20
C SER A 44 53.24 52.66 -8.00
N VAL A 45 52.27 51.90 -7.45
CA VAL A 45 50.92 51.76 -8.04
C VAL A 45 50.15 53.11 -8.09
N PRO A 46 50.18 53.98 -7.05
CA PRO A 46 49.63 55.33 -7.16
C PRO A 46 50.23 56.19 -8.27
N GLU A 47 51.52 56.04 -8.60
CA GLU A 47 52.13 56.74 -9.74
C GLU A 47 51.62 56.23 -11.09
N ALA A 48 51.48 54.91 -11.26
CA ALA A 48 50.91 54.31 -12.46
C ALA A 48 49.44 54.75 -12.67
N VAL A 49 48.63 54.73 -11.60
CA VAL A 49 47.25 55.28 -11.62
C VAL A 49 47.27 56.78 -11.96
N LYS A 50 48.18 57.56 -11.35
CA LYS A 50 48.32 58.98 -11.65
C LYS A 50 48.76 59.25 -13.09
N ALA A 51 49.55 58.38 -13.73
CA ALA A 51 49.92 58.53 -15.14
C ALA A 51 48.71 58.45 -16.06
N ILE A 52 47.75 57.57 -15.76
CA ILE A 52 46.48 57.44 -16.49
C ILE A 52 45.58 58.67 -16.24
N VAL A 53 45.47 59.14 -14.98
CA VAL A 53 44.70 60.34 -14.61
C VAL A 53 45.28 61.62 -15.24
N ASP A 54 46.61 61.76 -15.27
CA ASP A 54 47.34 62.85 -15.92
C ASP A 54 47.31 62.75 -17.47
N LYS A 55 46.74 61.68 -18.03
CA LYS A 55 46.72 61.37 -19.48
C LYS A 55 48.10 61.22 -20.12
N LYS A 56 49.09 60.77 -19.34
CA LYS A 56 50.40 60.33 -19.81
C LYS A 56 50.33 58.92 -20.41
N GLU A 57 49.48 58.08 -19.83
CA GLU A 57 49.10 56.77 -20.35
C GLU A 57 47.62 56.76 -20.77
N PRO A 58 47.22 55.90 -21.73
CA PRO A 58 45.84 55.87 -22.23
C PRO A 58 44.86 55.24 -21.24
N GLN A 59 43.59 55.62 -21.36
CA GLN A 59 42.48 54.90 -20.72
C GLN A 59 42.35 53.51 -21.36
N GLY A 60 41.95 52.51 -20.58
CA GLY A 60 41.99 51.09 -20.96
C GLY A 60 43.34 50.40 -20.72
N SER A 61 44.35 51.13 -20.22
CA SER A 61 45.68 50.57 -19.90
C SER A 61 45.63 49.40 -18.90
N THR A 62 46.66 48.55 -18.93
CA THR A 62 46.89 47.55 -17.87
C THR A 62 48.09 47.96 -17.02
N ILE A 63 47.83 48.30 -15.76
CA ILE A 63 48.87 48.38 -14.72
C ILE A 63 49.19 46.95 -14.32
N LYS A 64 50.45 46.53 -14.43
CA LYS A 64 50.90 45.17 -14.10
C LYS A 64 51.94 45.17 -12.98
N LEU A 65 51.82 44.25 -12.03
CA LEU A 65 52.90 43.90 -11.09
C LEU A 65 53.78 42.78 -11.66
N THR A 66 55.08 42.84 -11.36
CA THR A 66 56.07 41.80 -11.75
C THR A 66 56.68 41.04 -10.57
N LYS A 67 56.36 41.45 -9.33
CA LYS A 67 56.66 40.75 -8.08
C LYS A 67 55.71 41.20 -6.95
N ASP A 68 55.83 40.58 -5.77
CA ASP A 68 55.15 41.04 -4.55
C ASP A 68 55.65 42.45 -4.15
N LEU A 69 54.72 43.35 -3.82
CA LEU A 69 55.00 44.76 -3.58
C LEU A 69 54.23 45.29 -2.36
N THR A 70 54.94 45.98 -1.47
CA THR A 70 54.36 46.75 -0.36
C THR A 70 54.31 48.23 -0.74
N GLY A 71 53.22 48.94 -0.45
CA GLY A 71 53.09 50.37 -0.79
C GLY A 71 51.96 51.11 -0.07
N PRO A 72 51.85 52.44 -0.24
CA PRO A 72 50.78 53.24 0.35
C PRO A 72 49.43 53.03 -0.35
N GLY A 73 48.36 53.61 0.21
CA GLY A 73 47.01 53.49 -0.35
C GLY A 73 46.85 54.09 -1.75
N VAL A 74 45.91 53.55 -2.52
CA VAL A 74 45.68 53.89 -3.93
C VAL A 74 44.33 54.60 -4.11
N GLN A 75 44.36 55.89 -4.43
CA GLN A 75 43.17 56.66 -4.79
C GLN A 75 43.03 56.72 -6.31
N VAL A 76 41.90 56.24 -6.83
CA VAL A 76 41.53 56.35 -8.25
C VAL A 76 40.52 57.49 -8.39
N ALA A 77 40.84 58.47 -9.25
CA ALA A 77 39.94 59.58 -9.56
C ALA A 77 38.65 59.09 -10.27
N GLY A 78 37.65 59.95 -10.38
CA GLY A 78 36.43 59.62 -11.12
C GLY A 78 36.66 59.53 -12.64
N GLY A 79 35.83 58.73 -13.31
CA GLY A 79 35.81 58.64 -14.78
C GLY A 79 37.06 57.99 -15.41
N GLN A 80 37.69 57.03 -14.73
CA GLN A 80 38.88 56.32 -15.23
C GLN A 80 38.55 54.92 -15.75
N GLU A 81 39.34 54.40 -16.67
CA GLU A 81 39.23 53.03 -17.17
C GLU A 81 40.62 52.38 -17.22
N PHE A 82 40.81 51.25 -16.51
CA PHE A 82 42.04 50.46 -16.56
C PHE A 82 41.86 49.05 -15.96
N THR A 83 42.82 48.17 -16.28
CA THR A 83 43.03 46.89 -15.59
C THR A 83 44.21 47.00 -14.61
N PHE A 84 44.07 46.45 -13.41
CA PHE A 84 45.18 46.18 -12.49
C PHE A 84 45.40 44.67 -12.45
N ASP A 85 46.46 44.21 -13.12
CA ASP A 85 46.87 42.81 -13.20
C ASP A 85 48.00 42.58 -12.18
N LEU A 86 47.69 41.88 -11.10
CA LEU A 86 48.69 41.63 -10.05
C LEU A 86 49.72 40.57 -10.47
N GLY A 87 49.64 39.99 -11.68
CA GLY A 87 50.67 39.10 -12.23
C GLY A 87 50.79 37.73 -11.55
N GLY A 88 49.94 37.43 -10.57
CA GLY A 88 50.06 36.30 -9.63
C GLY A 88 50.63 36.72 -8.25
N HIS A 89 50.93 38.00 -8.05
CA HIS A 89 51.62 38.54 -6.89
C HIS A 89 50.69 39.22 -5.86
N THR A 90 51.28 39.60 -4.73
CA THR A 90 50.63 40.28 -3.61
C THR A 90 50.90 41.78 -3.64
N TYR A 91 49.85 42.59 -3.52
CA TYR A 91 49.96 44.00 -3.15
C TYR A 91 49.55 44.19 -1.68
N THR A 92 50.51 44.57 -0.84
CA THR A 92 50.31 44.80 0.59
C THR A 92 50.27 46.29 0.88
N VAL A 93 49.11 46.81 1.27
CA VAL A 93 48.95 48.24 1.57
C VAL A 93 49.33 48.56 3.01
N THR A 94 50.26 49.52 3.18
CA THR A 94 50.65 50.13 4.46
C THR A 94 50.13 51.56 4.58
N ASP A 95 50.29 52.18 5.75
CA ASP A 95 50.06 53.61 5.91
C ASP A 95 51.08 54.44 5.08
N PRO A 96 50.71 55.64 4.56
CA PRO A 96 49.38 56.24 4.63
C PRO A 96 48.38 55.56 3.69
N THR A 97 47.20 55.28 4.24
CA THR A 97 45.96 54.97 3.51
C THR A 97 45.39 56.20 2.80
N VAL A 98 44.31 56.03 2.04
CA VAL A 98 43.65 57.09 1.26
C VAL A 98 42.19 57.31 1.68
N GLY A 99 41.66 58.50 1.40
CA GLY A 99 40.28 58.88 1.67
C GLY A 99 40.05 60.37 1.53
N SER A 100 38.98 60.87 2.16
CA SER A 100 38.80 62.31 2.40
C SER A 100 39.81 62.79 3.45
N THR A 101 40.21 64.06 3.37
CA THR A 101 41.24 64.64 4.23
C THR A 101 40.87 64.56 5.72
N GLY A 102 41.70 63.90 6.52
CA GLY A 102 41.47 63.64 7.95
C GLY A 102 40.63 62.38 8.24
N THR A 103 40.21 61.62 7.23
CA THR A 103 39.54 60.32 7.37
C THR A 103 40.08 59.30 6.36
N GLU A 104 41.39 59.31 6.12
CA GLU A 104 42.10 58.45 5.18
C GLU A 104 42.17 57.01 5.70
N THR A 105 41.10 56.23 5.54
CA THR A 105 40.93 54.90 6.15
C THR A 105 40.79 53.75 5.14
N ASN A 106 40.98 54.02 3.85
CA ASN A 106 40.83 53.04 2.78
C ASN A 106 42.20 52.63 2.22
N ALA A 107 42.43 51.34 1.96
CA ALA A 107 43.63 50.91 1.22
C ALA A 107 43.49 51.20 -0.29
N PHE A 108 42.29 51.04 -0.85
CA PHE A 108 41.90 51.55 -2.17
C PHE A 108 40.63 52.40 -2.06
N GLN A 109 40.58 53.53 -2.76
CA GLN A 109 39.36 54.34 -2.91
C GLN A 109 39.08 54.59 -4.38
N LEU A 110 37.94 54.08 -4.88
CA LEU A 110 37.62 54.02 -6.32
C LEU A 110 36.49 55.00 -6.67
N ILE A 111 36.82 56.26 -6.93
CA ILE A 111 35.85 57.35 -7.11
C ILE A 111 35.00 57.17 -8.38
N MET A 112 33.73 57.57 -8.27
CA MET A 112 32.62 57.22 -9.16
C MET A 112 32.83 57.50 -10.65
N GLY A 113 32.10 56.73 -11.47
CA GLY A 113 32.10 56.84 -12.93
C GLY A 113 33.22 56.08 -13.63
N SER A 114 34.05 55.34 -12.88
CA SER A 114 35.17 54.57 -13.42
C SER A 114 34.77 53.13 -13.80
N ASN A 115 35.49 52.52 -14.74
CA ASN A 115 35.35 51.14 -15.20
C ASN A 115 36.66 50.38 -14.94
N LEU A 116 36.71 49.59 -13.87
CA LEU A 116 37.96 49.03 -13.35
C LEU A 116 37.92 47.50 -13.36
N THR A 117 39.03 46.84 -13.72
CA THR A 117 39.18 45.38 -13.59
C THR A 117 40.41 45.07 -12.75
N PHE A 118 40.26 44.45 -11.58
CA PHE A 118 41.39 43.95 -10.78
C PHE A 118 41.48 42.43 -10.94
N ARG A 119 42.67 41.90 -11.26
CA ARG A 119 42.81 40.47 -11.55
C ARG A 119 44.12 39.84 -11.11
N ASN A 120 44.11 38.51 -11.01
CA ASN A 120 45.29 37.65 -10.99
C ASN A 120 46.31 37.97 -9.87
N GLY A 121 45.98 37.67 -8.62
CA GLY A 121 46.91 37.88 -7.48
C GLY A 121 46.21 38.09 -6.14
N VAL A 122 46.84 38.81 -5.22
CA VAL A 122 46.35 39.05 -3.84
C VAL A 122 46.40 40.54 -3.50
N ILE A 123 45.32 41.10 -2.93
CA ILE A 123 45.32 42.43 -2.32
C ILE A 123 45.08 42.26 -0.82
N THR A 124 45.96 42.83 0.00
CA THR A 124 45.92 42.77 1.48
C THR A 124 46.40 44.07 2.10
N THR A 125 46.27 44.23 3.43
CA THR A 125 46.79 45.41 4.14
C THR A 125 47.38 45.09 5.51
N GLU A 126 48.45 45.80 5.84
CA GLU A 126 49.12 45.83 7.15
C GLU A 126 48.99 47.21 7.84
N SER A 127 48.19 48.12 7.27
CA SER A 127 47.92 49.44 7.85
C SER A 127 47.35 49.34 9.26
N ALA A 128 47.88 50.16 10.17
CA ALA A 128 47.39 50.28 11.54
C ALA A 128 46.06 51.05 11.62
N SER A 129 45.76 51.88 10.61
CA SER A 129 44.59 52.74 10.57
C SER A 129 43.44 52.17 9.72
N GLY A 130 43.77 51.49 8.61
CA GLY A 130 42.87 51.08 7.53
C GLY A 130 41.65 50.27 7.96
N LYS A 131 40.47 50.83 7.72
CA LYS A 131 39.17 50.22 8.02
C LYS A 131 38.55 49.52 6.83
N ILE A 132 38.89 49.92 5.60
CA ILE A 132 38.31 49.38 4.38
C ILE A 132 39.44 48.99 3.43
N LEU A 133 39.46 47.76 2.91
CA LEU A 133 40.49 47.34 1.95
C LEU A 133 40.19 47.94 0.56
N ILE A 134 38.96 47.82 0.06
CA ILE A 134 38.50 48.53 -1.14
C ILE A 134 37.19 49.25 -0.83
N GLN A 135 37.20 50.59 -0.91
CA GLN A 135 35.99 51.41 -0.91
C GLN A 135 35.64 51.76 -2.36
N ASN A 136 34.53 51.21 -2.84
CA ASN A 136 34.12 51.29 -4.23
C ASN A 136 32.90 52.20 -4.46
N TYR A 137 33.02 53.08 -5.45
CA TYR A 137 31.92 53.86 -6.03
C TYR A 137 31.83 53.67 -7.57
N SER A 138 32.56 52.70 -8.11
CA SER A 138 32.82 52.50 -9.54
C SER A 138 32.29 51.16 -10.05
N ASN A 139 32.24 51.00 -11.38
CA ASN A 139 32.08 49.68 -11.96
C ASN A 139 33.38 48.89 -11.74
N LEU A 140 33.30 47.72 -11.13
CA LEU A 140 34.47 46.96 -10.67
C LEU A 140 34.33 45.47 -10.99
N LYS A 141 35.19 44.94 -11.87
CA LYS A 141 35.32 43.51 -12.16
C LYS A 141 36.50 42.92 -11.37
N LEU A 142 36.29 41.76 -10.75
CA LEU A 142 37.30 41.03 -9.99
C LEU A 142 37.49 39.63 -10.59
N GLU A 143 38.67 39.29 -11.12
CA GLU A 143 38.94 38.00 -11.78
C GLU A 143 40.20 37.31 -11.25
N GLY A 144 40.07 36.14 -10.60
CA GLY A 144 41.22 35.40 -10.08
C GLY A 144 42.04 36.19 -9.03
N VAL A 145 41.40 37.13 -8.34
CA VAL A 145 42.04 37.97 -7.31
C VAL A 145 41.55 37.58 -5.91
N THR A 146 42.46 37.54 -4.96
CA THR A 146 42.14 37.28 -3.55
C THR A 146 42.20 38.58 -2.76
N LEU A 147 41.05 39.04 -2.27
CA LEU A 147 40.97 40.17 -1.35
C LEU A 147 41.05 39.65 0.09
N LYS A 148 41.93 40.22 0.90
CA LYS A 148 42.15 39.78 2.29
C LYS A 148 42.23 40.97 3.24
N GLY A 149 41.23 41.11 4.11
CA GLY A 149 41.22 42.17 5.12
C GLY A 149 42.34 42.00 6.15
N GLY A 150 42.94 43.11 6.58
CA GLY A 150 43.93 43.15 7.64
C GLY A 150 43.30 43.13 9.05
N PRO A 151 44.12 43.15 10.13
CA PRO A 151 43.63 43.10 11.51
C PRO A 151 42.65 44.22 11.89
N HIS A 152 42.81 45.40 11.29
CA HIS A 152 41.98 46.58 11.55
C HIS A 152 40.88 46.81 10.50
N THR A 153 40.85 46.00 9.45
CA THR A 153 39.85 46.08 8.37
C THR A 153 38.49 45.56 8.86
N ALA A 154 37.48 46.42 8.72
CA ALA A 154 36.08 46.17 9.00
C ALA A 154 35.32 45.66 7.76
N TYR A 155 35.64 46.22 6.58
CA TYR A 155 35.06 45.85 5.28
C TYR A 155 36.16 45.55 4.27
N THR A 156 36.11 44.38 3.64
CA THR A 156 37.13 43.98 2.66
C THR A 156 36.80 44.54 1.26
N LEU A 157 35.51 44.66 0.93
CA LEU A 157 35.02 45.33 -0.26
C LEU A 157 33.70 46.05 0.06
N SER A 158 33.76 47.36 0.30
CA SER A 158 32.56 48.19 0.50
C SER A 158 32.10 48.80 -0.82
N ASN A 159 30.81 48.70 -1.13
CA ASN A 159 30.21 49.05 -2.42
C ASN A 159 29.05 50.02 -2.21
N ASN A 160 29.27 51.28 -2.58
CA ASN A 160 28.29 52.36 -2.37
C ASN A 160 27.73 52.91 -3.71
N ASN A 161 28.39 52.61 -4.83
CA ASN A 161 27.92 52.91 -6.19
C ASN A 161 28.62 51.99 -7.22
N GLY A 162 27.98 51.77 -8.37
CA GLY A 162 28.50 51.03 -9.52
C GLY A 162 28.09 49.55 -9.57
N ASN A 163 28.35 48.93 -10.73
CA ASN A 163 28.13 47.50 -10.95
C ASN A 163 29.40 46.73 -10.61
N VAL A 164 29.30 45.74 -9.72
CA VAL A 164 30.43 44.99 -9.18
C VAL A 164 30.28 43.51 -9.53
N THR A 165 31.31 42.93 -10.13
CA THR A 165 31.34 41.53 -10.53
C THR A 165 32.45 40.81 -9.77
N ILE A 166 32.06 39.98 -8.80
CA ILE A 166 32.93 39.03 -8.11
C ILE A 166 32.99 37.78 -9.01
N GLY A 167 33.94 37.81 -9.96
CA GLY A 167 34.04 36.87 -11.07
C GLY A 167 34.82 35.59 -10.77
N VAL A 168 35.11 34.84 -11.84
CA VAL A 168 35.78 33.53 -11.75
C VAL A 168 37.07 33.56 -10.91
N GLY A 169 37.23 32.60 -10.00
CA GLY A 169 38.42 32.42 -9.17
C GLY A 169 38.67 33.48 -8.09
N THR A 170 37.81 34.49 -7.96
CA THR A 170 37.97 35.57 -6.98
C THR A 170 37.59 35.10 -5.57
N ASN A 171 38.47 35.31 -4.60
CA ASN A 171 38.24 34.97 -3.18
C ASN A 171 38.15 36.26 -2.34
N ILE A 172 37.33 36.27 -1.28
CA ILE A 172 37.19 37.43 -0.39
C ILE A 172 37.17 36.98 1.07
N TYR A 173 38.18 37.38 1.83
CA TYR A 173 38.35 37.04 3.25
C TYR A 173 38.22 38.29 4.13
N ALA A 174 37.22 38.29 5.01
CA ALA A 174 36.99 39.36 5.98
C ALA A 174 38.19 39.66 6.88
N GLY A 175 38.33 40.93 7.25
CA GLY A 175 39.35 41.41 8.18
C GLY A 175 39.06 41.10 9.66
N GLY A 176 39.94 41.57 10.53
CA GLY A 176 39.89 41.32 11.97
C GLY A 176 38.85 42.15 12.75
N ALA A 177 38.48 43.33 12.24
CA ALA A 177 37.61 44.27 12.95
C ALA A 177 36.12 44.08 12.59
N GLY A 178 35.22 44.44 13.51
CA GLY A 178 33.77 44.42 13.26
C GLY A 178 33.36 45.39 12.15
N PRO A 179 32.38 45.04 11.28
CA PRO A 179 31.51 43.87 11.36
C PRO A 179 32.12 42.57 10.80
N LYS A 180 33.38 42.59 10.32
CA LYS A 180 34.04 41.51 9.56
C LYS A 180 33.30 41.22 8.25
N ALA A 181 33.03 42.27 7.47
CA ALA A 181 32.45 42.12 6.15
C ALA A 181 33.49 41.62 5.14
N ALA A 182 33.13 40.56 4.42
CA ALA A 182 33.75 40.19 3.16
C ALA A 182 33.40 41.28 2.14
N PHE A 183 32.11 41.55 1.95
CA PHE A 183 31.63 42.69 1.17
C PHE A 183 30.27 43.19 1.67
N ASP A 184 29.89 44.40 1.25
CA ASP A 184 28.55 44.96 1.45
C ASP A 184 27.86 45.32 0.13
N VAL A 185 26.57 45.68 0.24
CA VAL A 185 25.78 46.38 -0.79
C VAL A 185 25.08 47.55 -0.09
N CYS A 186 25.65 48.75 -0.17
CA CYS A 186 25.19 49.92 0.57
C CYS A 186 24.47 50.95 -0.31
N ARG A 187 23.16 51.16 -0.14
CA ARG A 187 22.46 52.32 -0.71
C ARG A 187 22.90 53.58 0.06
N PHE A 188 23.85 54.34 -0.47
CA PHE A 188 24.41 55.51 0.20
C PHE A 188 24.06 56.81 -0.54
N ALA A 189 23.49 57.78 0.18
CA ALA A 189 23.25 59.16 -0.28
C ALA A 189 22.59 59.27 -1.68
N ASP A 190 23.01 60.22 -2.51
CA ASP A 190 22.49 60.51 -3.84
C ASP A 190 23.12 59.67 -4.96
N TYR A 191 24.00 58.71 -4.63
CA TYR A 191 24.60 57.79 -5.61
C TYR A 191 23.54 56.93 -6.32
N GLU A 192 23.67 56.79 -7.64
CA GLU A 192 22.55 56.41 -8.49
C GLU A 192 22.27 54.90 -8.55
N SER A 193 23.28 54.02 -8.51
CA SER A 193 23.04 52.57 -8.54
C SER A 193 24.13 51.77 -7.85
N VAL A 194 23.80 50.63 -7.24
CA VAL A 194 24.81 49.67 -6.75
C VAL A 194 24.31 48.24 -6.89
N VAL A 195 24.97 47.45 -7.73
CA VAL A 195 24.58 46.05 -7.98
C VAL A 195 25.80 45.16 -7.85
N VAL A 196 25.80 44.25 -6.89
CA VAL A 196 26.89 43.27 -6.71
C VAL A 196 26.44 41.91 -7.24
N THR A 197 27.25 41.31 -8.10
CA THR A 197 27.01 39.99 -8.68
C THR A 197 28.18 39.05 -8.36
N VAL A 198 27.89 37.96 -7.65
CA VAL A 198 28.82 36.84 -7.46
C VAL A 198 28.58 35.85 -8.59
N GLU A 199 29.58 35.62 -9.44
CA GLU A 199 29.45 34.72 -10.59
C GLU A 199 29.53 33.24 -10.20
N LYS A 200 29.07 32.36 -11.10
CA LYS A 200 29.07 30.91 -10.88
C LYS A 200 30.46 30.32 -10.63
N GLY A 201 31.50 30.96 -11.15
CA GLY A 201 32.90 30.57 -10.98
C GLY A 201 33.64 31.24 -9.81
N ALA A 202 32.97 32.04 -8.97
CA ALA A 202 33.61 32.71 -7.83
C ALA A 202 34.22 31.72 -6.84
N GLY A 203 35.25 32.17 -6.11
CA GLY A 203 36.02 31.37 -5.15
C GLY A 203 35.38 31.30 -3.76
N GLU A 204 36.22 31.23 -2.72
CA GLU A 204 35.77 31.23 -1.32
C GLU A 204 35.49 32.65 -0.81
N ILE A 205 34.33 32.81 -0.16
CA ILE A 205 33.89 34.06 0.47
C ILE A 205 33.66 33.80 1.95
N VAL A 206 34.38 34.51 2.82
CA VAL A 206 34.43 34.25 4.27
C VAL A 206 34.16 35.53 5.06
N GLY A 207 33.10 35.52 5.87
CA GLY A 207 32.69 36.64 6.72
C GLY A 207 31.27 37.14 6.44
N VAL A 208 30.96 38.34 6.91
CA VAL A 208 29.63 38.95 6.69
C VAL A 208 29.48 39.40 5.24
N ILE A 209 28.30 39.15 4.67
CA ILE A 209 27.79 39.82 3.49
C ILE A 209 26.68 40.75 3.98
N GLU A 210 26.88 42.06 3.86
CA GLU A 210 25.94 43.05 4.40
C GLU A 210 25.06 43.66 3.30
N THR A 211 23.78 43.92 3.60
CA THR A 211 22.97 44.90 2.86
C THR A 211 22.59 46.03 3.80
N SER A 212 22.74 47.29 3.37
CA SER A 212 22.44 48.45 4.21
C SER A 212 21.96 49.67 3.41
N VAL A 213 21.22 50.57 4.07
CA VAL A 213 20.72 51.84 3.52
C VAL A 213 21.14 52.96 4.45
N SER A 214 21.89 53.94 3.96
CA SER A 214 22.56 54.93 4.81
C SER A 214 22.81 56.28 4.12
N GLY A 215 23.39 57.23 4.84
CA GLY A 215 23.80 58.54 4.28
C GLY A 215 22.64 59.44 3.82
N GLY A 216 21.39 59.16 4.21
CA GLY A 216 20.22 59.89 3.71
C GLY A 216 19.91 59.56 2.24
N ALA A 217 19.86 58.27 1.92
CA ALA A 217 19.75 57.76 0.54
C ALA A 217 18.58 58.37 -0.28
N THR A 218 18.88 58.80 -1.51
CA THR A 218 17.91 59.40 -2.45
C THR A 218 18.08 58.99 -3.92
N GLY A 219 19.19 58.34 -4.30
CA GLY A 219 19.41 57.82 -5.66
C GLY A 219 18.39 56.75 -6.08
N LYS A 220 18.13 56.63 -7.39
CA LYS A 220 16.93 55.94 -7.94
C LYS A 220 17.20 54.83 -8.95
N GLY A 221 18.42 54.75 -9.48
CA GLY A 221 18.86 53.66 -10.32
C GLY A 221 18.98 52.32 -9.58
N PRO A 222 19.27 51.22 -10.31
CA PRO A 222 19.16 49.85 -9.82
C PRO A 222 19.96 49.55 -8.54
N ILE A 223 19.42 48.67 -7.71
CA ILE A 223 20.11 48.15 -6.54
C ILE A 223 19.78 46.67 -6.30
N GLY A 224 20.78 45.86 -5.95
CA GLY A 224 20.58 44.44 -5.64
C GLY A 224 21.85 43.64 -5.44
N LEU A 225 21.65 42.38 -5.03
CA LEU A 225 22.69 41.39 -4.77
C LEU A 225 22.31 40.08 -5.49
N ASN A 226 23.07 39.71 -6.51
CA ASN A 226 22.85 38.50 -7.31
C ASN A 226 23.93 37.46 -6.98
N ILE A 227 23.55 36.31 -6.41
CA ILE A 227 24.50 35.31 -5.91
C ILE A 227 24.38 34.03 -6.75
N ASN A 228 25.10 33.99 -7.86
CA ASN A 228 25.02 32.90 -8.87
C ASN A 228 26.02 31.76 -8.61
N GLY A 229 26.83 31.85 -7.55
CA GLY A 229 27.83 30.86 -7.16
C GLY A 229 28.71 31.32 -5.99
N GLY A 230 29.93 30.82 -5.94
CA GLY A 230 30.88 31.02 -4.84
C GLY A 230 30.76 29.96 -3.74
N ASN A 231 31.88 29.64 -3.08
CA ASN A 231 31.87 28.86 -1.84
C ASN A 231 31.56 29.82 -0.68
N LEU A 232 30.28 29.80 -0.27
CA LEU A 232 29.70 30.66 0.77
C LEU A 232 29.47 29.92 2.11
N SER A 233 30.07 28.74 2.28
CA SER A 233 29.91 27.89 3.48
C SER A 233 30.42 28.52 4.79
N LYS A 234 31.19 29.61 4.70
CA LYS A 234 31.70 30.41 5.83
C LYS A 234 31.23 31.88 5.76
N ALA A 235 30.19 32.15 4.98
CA ALA A 235 29.58 33.47 4.84
C ALA A 235 28.27 33.58 5.63
N THR A 236 27.96 34.78 6.12
CA THR A 236 26.68 35.08 6.79
C THR A 236 26.06 36.31 6.15
N LEU A 237 24.85 36.17 5.60
CA LEU A 237 24.07 37.31 5.11
C LEU A 237 23.46 38.08 6.28
N VAL A 238 23.64 39.40 6.30
CA VAL A 238 23.09 40.32 7.30
C VAL A 238 22.41 41.48 6.59
N CYS A 239 21.14 41.71 6.89
CA CYS A 239 20.41 42.87 6.41
C CYS A 239 20.26 43.88 7.56
N ILE A 240 20.83 45.07 7.40
CA ILE A 240 20.71 46.16 8.37
C ILE A 240 19.35 46.87 8.18
N ASP A 241 18.67 47.18 9.28
CA ASP A 241 17.35 47.81 9.31
C ASP A 241 16.34 47.16 8.33
N GLU A 242 15.61 47.94 7.54
CA GLU A 242 14.70 47.43 6.49
C GLU A 242 15.36 47.33 5.11
N SER A 243 16.70 47.18 5.04
CA SER A 243 17.43 47.15 3.76
C SER A 243 16.97 46.06 2.79
N ALA A 244 16.52 44.90 3.27
CA ALA A 244 15.97 43.83 2.44
C ALA A 244 14.68 44.23 1.68
N GLU A 245 13.96 45.26 2.13
CA GLU A 245 12.80 45.82 1.43
C GLU A 245 13.21 46.82 0.32
N THR A 246 14.46 47.27 0.33
CA THR A 246 15.04 48.21 -0.66
C THR A 246 15.99 47.50 -1.65
N ILE A 247 16.69 46.47 -1.20
CA ILE A 247 17.79 45.80 -1.90
C ILE A 247 17.34 44.38 -2.27
N LYS A 248 17.01 44.14 -3.55
CA LYS A 248 16.62 42.80 -4.01
C LYS A 248 17.82 41.86 -3.91
N VAL A 249 17.76 40.89 -2.99
CA VAL A 249 18.74 39.80 -2.87
C VAL A 249 18.18 38.55 -3.55
N VAL A 250 18.95 37.97 -4.48
CA VAL A 250 18.62 36.73 -5.19
C VAL A 250 19.83 35.81 -5.18
N LYS A 251 19.63 34.50 -4.98
CA LYS A 251 20.65 33.47 -5.13
C LYS A 251 20.20 32.33 -6.05
N ASP A 252 21.16 31.69 -6.72
CA ASP A 252 20.96 30.40 -7.40
C ASP A 252 20.51 29.34 -6.35
N PRO A 253 19.58 28.42 -6.67
CA PRO A 253 19.15 27.36 -5.76
C PRO A 253 20.31 26.52 -5.20
N SER A 254 21.37 26.30 -5.98
CA SER A 254 22.56 25.52 -5.59
C SER A 254 23.49 26.23 -4.60
N VAL A 255 23.34 27.54 -4.38
CA VAL A 255 24.15 28.29 -3.42
C VAL A 255 23.69 27.99 -1.99
N ALA A 256 24.57 27.41 -1.18
CA ALA A 256 24.38 27.23 0.25
C ALA A 256 24.65 28.54 1.00
N LEU A 257 23.59 29.30 1.29
CA LEU A 257 23.61 30.50 2.11
C LEU A 257 22.31 30.57 2.93
N ALA A 258 22.42 30.67 4.26
CA ALA A 258 21.27 30.81 5.13
C ALA A 258 20.60 32.18 4.97
N ALA A 259 19.28 32.26 5.18
CA ALA A 259 18.60 33.54 5.28
C ALA A 259 18.92 34.21 6.64
N PRO A 260 19.06 35.55 6.71
CA PRO A 260 19.11 36.27 7.98
C PRO A 260 17.83 36.07 8.80
N GLY A 261 17.92 36.30 10.12
CA GLY A 261 16.77 36.20 11.02
C GLY A 261 15.58 37.06 10.56
N GLY A 262 14.36 36.53 10.67
CA GLY A 262 13.14 37.19 10.21
C GLY A 262 12.93 37.20 8.68
N HIS A 263 13.75 36.47 7.92
CA HIS A 263 13.64 36.36 6.46
C HIS A 263 13.60 34.89 6.02
N GLU A 264 13.04 34.62 4.84
CA GLU A 264 13.11 33.32 4.17
C GLU A 264 13.51 33.42 2.69
N TRP A 265 13.92 32.30 2.09
CA TRP A 265 14.24 32.20 0.67
C TRP A 265 13.04 31.66 -0.13
N VAL A 266 12.29 32.53 -0.80
CA VAL A 266 11.22 32.15 -1.72
C VAL A 266 11.80 32.04 -3.12
N SER A 267 11.85 30.84 -3.71
CA SER A 267 12.38 30.61 -5.07
C SER A 267 13.76 31.26 -5.33
N GLY A 268 14.63 31.28 -4.32
CA GLY A 268 15.95 31.92 -4.38
C GLY A 268 15.95 33.45 -4.19
N THR A 269 14.81 34.12 -4.14
CA THR A 269 14.70 35.54 -3.73
C THR A 269 14.55 35.64 -2.20
N LEU A 270 15.23 36.59 -1.57
CA LEU A 270 15.06 36.84 -0.13
C LEU A 270 13.76 37.62 0.12
N VAL A 271 12.98 37.18 1.10
CA VAL A 271 11.70 37.79 1.49
C VAL A 271 11.66 37.99 3.00
N LYS A 272 11.05 39.09 3.46
CA LYS A 272 10.78 39.42 4.87
C LYS A 272 9.27 39.32 5.14
N PRO A 273 8.76 38.20 5.68
CA PRO A 273 7.36 38.07 6.07
C PRO A 273 6.91 39.19 7.01
N SER A 274 5.81 39.87 6.67
CA SER A 274 5.33 41.05 7.38
C SER A 274 3.92 41.45 6.94
N GLU A 275 3.29 42.43 7.61
CA GLU A 275 2.04 43.05 7.13
C GLU A 275 2.16 43.70 5.72
N LYS A 276 3.38 44.03 5.28
CA LYS A 276 3.67 44.54 3.94
C LYS A 276 3.81 43.40 2.90
N ALA A 277 4.04 42.17 3.38
CA ALA A 277 4.37 40.98 2.59
C ALA A 277 3.81 39.72 3.28
N VAL A 278 2.50 39.49 3.11
CA VAL A 278 1.77 38.31 3.64
C VAL A 278 1.72 37.16 2.63
N ALA A 279 1.93 37.47 1.34
CA ALA A 279 1.98 36.49 0.26
C ALA A 279 3.05 36.85 -0.78
N ALA A 280 3.59 35.84 -1.46
CA ALA A 280 4.54 35.97 -2.56
C ALA A 280 4.04 35.23 -3.82
N VAL A 281 3.98 35.93 -4.94
CA VAL A 281 3.73 35.33 -6.27
C VAL A 281 5.07 34.93 -6.87
N VAL A 282 5.28 33.63 -7.06
CA VAL A 282 6.40 33.03 -7.80
C VAL A 282 5.93 32.73 -9.22
N LYS A 283 6.48 33.47 -10.19
CA LYS A 283 6.15 33.31 -11.61
C LYS A 283 6.90 32.13 -12.24
N PRO A 284 6.44 31.59 -13.39
CA PRO A 284 7.19 30.59 -14.17
C PRO A 284 8.62 30.99 -14.58
N SER A 285 8.96 32.30 -14.56
CA SER A 285 10.33 32.78 -14.77
C SER A 285 11.26 32.62 -13.56
N GLY A 286 10.73 32.22 -12.40
CA GLY A 286 11.41 32.28 -11.10
C GLY A 286 11.34 33.66 -10.42
N ASP A 287 10.77 34.68 -11.07
CA ASP A 287 10.57 36.00 -10.46
C ASP A 287 9.57 35.95 -9.31
N VAL A 288 9.95 36.55 -8.19
CA VAL A 288 9.13 36.69 -6.99
C VAL A 288 8.67 38.13 -6.82
N ALA A 289 7.39 38.32 -6.51
CA ALA A 289 6.80 39.59 -6.10
C ALA A 289 5.97 39.41 -4.81
N THR A 290 6.13 40.31 -3.85
CA THR A 290 5.48 40.24 -2.53
C THR A 290 4.28 41.20 -2.43
N PHE A 291 3.25 40.80 -1.68
CA PHE A 291 1.99 41.53 -1.57
C PHE A 291 1.52 41.64 -0.11
N ALA A 292 0.94 42.79 0.25
CA ALA A 292 0.35 43.06 1.56
C ALA A 292 -1.05 42.42 1.76
N LYS A 293 -1.60 41.77 0.72
CA LYS A 293 -2.84 40.98 0.78
C LYS A 293 -2.74 39.73 -0.08
N LEU A 294 -3.34 38.64 0.37
CA LEU A 294 -3.54 37.43 -0.44
C LEU A 294 -4.46 37.70 -1.64
N ALA A 295 -5.52 38.50 -1.48
CA ALA A 295 -6.42 38.84 -2.58
C ALA A 295 -5.69 39.55 -3.74
N ASP A 296 -4.77 40.47 -3.44
CA ASP A 296 -4.01 41.22 -4.44
C ASP A 296 -2.96 40.30 -5.12
N ALA A 297 -2.37 39.36 -4.37
CA ALA A 297 -1.45 38.35 -4.92
C ALA A 297 -2.15 37.38 -5.89
N LEU A 298 -3.34 36.89 -5.51
CA LEU A 298 -4.15 35.99 -6.34
C LEU A 298 -4.62 36.68 -7.62
N ALA A 299 -4.99 37.96 -7.56
CA ALA A 299 -5.36 38.74 -8.75
C ALA A 299 -4.17 39.00 -9.70
N ALA A 300 -2.93 38.95 -9.19
CA ALA A 300 -1.70 39.14 -9.98
C ALA A 300 -1.04 37.83 -10.44
N ALA A 301 -1.60 36.67 -10.07
CA ALA A 301 -1.06 35.34 -10.38
C ALA A 301 -1.80 34.69 -11.56
N ASP A 302 -1.03 34.20 -12.54
CA ASP A 302 -1.55 33.43 -13.67
C ASP A 302 -0.47 32.42 -14.11
N GLY A 303 -0.83 31.13 -14.17
CA GLY A 303 0.12 30.02 -14.30
C GLY A 303 1.18 29.98 -13.19
N ALA A 304 0.91 30.57 -12.03
CA ALA A 304 1.91 30.92 -11.01
C ALA A 304 1.58 30.32 -9.63
N THR A 305 2.60 30.25 -8.76
CA THR A 305 2.43 29.84 -7.36
C THR A 305 2.31 31.06 -6.46
N VAL A 306 1.23 31.13 -5.68
CA VAL A 306 1.04 32.10 -4.59
C VAL A 306 1.35 31.40 -3.27
N ARG A 307 2.49 31.75 -2.67
CA ARG A 307 2.93 31.25 -1.36
C ARG A 307 2.49 32.19 -0.26
N LEU A 308 1.92 31.67 0.83
CA LEU A 308 1.74 32.42 2.08
C LEU A 308 3.07 32.62 2.79
N LEU A 309 3.24 33.79 3.39
CA LEU A 309 4.39 34.19 4.20
C LEU A 309 3.99 34.39 5.67
N THR A 310 2.70 34.66 5.92
CA THR A 310 2.11 34.80 7.25
C THR A 310 0.70 34.22 7.26
N ASP A 311 0.16 34.01 8.47
CA ASP A 311 -1.28 33.84 8.64
C ASP A 311 -2.02 35.10 8.17
N VAL A 312 -3.24 34.92 7.62
CA VAL A 312 -4.07 36.01 7.08
C VAL A 312 -5.54 35.86 7.48
N THR A 313 -6.22 36.99 7.65
CA THR A 313 -7.69 37.04 7.83
C THR A 313 -8.33 37.69 6.60
N GLU A 314 -8.52 36.89 5.55
CA GLU A 314 -9.03 37.33 4.25
C GLU A 314 -10.09 36.37 3.71
N SER A 315 -10.95 36.89 2.84
CA SER A 315 -11.92 36.11 2.06
C SER A 315 -11.66 36.36 0.58
N VAL A 316 -11.17 35.34 -0.12
CA VAL A 316 -10.56 35.48 -1.44
C VAL A 316 -11.35 34.75 -2.53
N VAL A 317 -11.18 35.23 -3.78
CA VAL A 317 -11.80 34.66 -4.98
C VAL A 317 -10.69 34.35 -5.99
N ILE A 318 -10.71 33.14 -6.55
CA ILE A 318 -9.89 32.79 -7.71
C ILE A 318 -10.67 33.20 -8.98
N PRO A 319 -10.13 34.06 -9.85
CA PRO A 319 -10.83 34.46 -11.07
C PRO A 319 -11.02 33.30 -12.04
N ALA A 320 -12.06 33.39 -12.90
CA ALA A 320 -12.46 32.29 -13.78
C ALA A 320 -11.50 32.01 -14.96
N ASP A 321 -10.60 32.95 -15.25
CA ASP A 321 -9.62 32.90 -16.33
C ASP A 321 -8.18 32.64 -15.83
N LYS A 322 -8.02 32.11 -14.60
CA LYS A 322 -6.72 31.97 -13.94
C LYS A 322 -6.44 30.54 -13.49
N THR A 323 -5.21 30.09 -13.73
CA THR A 323 -4.65 28.86 -13.16
C THR A 323 -3.65 29.22 -12.06
N ILE A 324 -3.95 28.87 -10.81
CA ILE A 324 -3.17 29.26 -9.63
C ILE A 324 -2.83 28.04 -8.77
N THR A 325 -1.57 27.96 -8.32
CA THR A 325 -1.19 27.09 -7.19
C THR A 325 -1.09 27.93 -5.92
N LEU A 326 -1.94 27.69 -4.93
CA LEU A 326 -1.85 28.28 -3.60
C LEU A 326 -1.02 27.37 -2.69
N ASP A 327 0.18 27.81 -2.33
CA ASP A 327 1.01 27.17 -1.31
C ASP A 327 0.72 27.80 0.06
N LEU A 328 0.08 27.02 0.94
CA LEU A 328 -0.23 27.44 2.30
C LEU A 328 1.02 27.56 3.17
N ALA A 329 2.12 26.87 2.85
CA ALA A 329 3.42 27.00 3.52
C ALA A 329 3.39 26.92 5.07
N GLY A 330 2.46 26.17 5.66
CA GLY A 330 2.29 26.07 7.11
C GLY A 330 1.36 27.13 7.73
N HIS A 331 0.86 28.08 6.93
CA HIS A 331 0.09 29.23 7.39
C HIS A 331 -1.43 29.07 7.33
N LYS A 332 -2.13 29.88 8.13
CA LYS A 332 -3.59 29.88 8.24
C LYS A 332 -4.24 31.01 7.43
N ILE A 333 -5.24 30.64 6.62
CA ILE A 333 -6.26 31.56 6.09
C ILE A 333 -7.52 31.44 6.95
N THR A 334 -8.00 32.56 7.50
CA THR A 334 -9.30 32.65 8.19
C THR A 334 -10.20 33.64 7.46
N ASN A 335 -11.50 33.34 7.29
CA ASN A 335 -12.39 34.22 6.53
C ASN A 335 -12.68 35.57 7.22
N VAL A 336 -13.02 36.57 6.41
CA VAL A 336 -13.71 37.78 6.88
C VAL A 336 -15.17 37.43 7.21
N ALA A 337 -15.68 37.97 8.32
CA ALA A 337 -17.01 37.66 8.85
C ALA A 337 -18.13 37.71 7.80
N GLY A 338 -18.96 36.68 7.75
CA GLY A 338 -20.11 36.58 6.84
C GLY A 338 -19.77 36.22 5.38
N LYS A 339 -18.51 35.86 5.08
CA LYS A 339 -18.03 35.41 3.76
C LYS A 339 -17.42 33.99 3.82
N HIS A 340 -17.28 33.38 2.65
CA HIS A 340 -16.48 32.16 2.46
C HIS A 340 -14.99 32.47 2.67
N THR A 341 -14.16 31.45 2.92
CA THR A 341 -12.71 31.66 3.05
C THR A 341 -12.07 31.74 1.66
N ILE A 342 -12.31 30.72 0.82
CA ILE A 342 -11.93 30.69 -0.60
C ILE A 342 -13.17 30.40 -1.45
N THR A 343 -13.36 31.16 -2.53
CA THR A 343 -14.30 30.84 -3.61
C THR A 343 -13.53 30.69 -4.92
N ASN A 344 -13.43 29.46 -5.43
CA ASN A 344 -12.83 29.17 -6.72
C ASN A 344 -13.85 29.34 -7.86
N LYS A 345 -13.46 30.05 -8.93
CA LYS A 345 -14.18 30.16 -10.20
C LYS A 345 -13.35 29.68 -11.41
N GLY A 346 -12.06 29.43 -11.24
CA GLY A 346 -11.11 29.04 -12.28
C GLY A 346 -10.40 27.72 -11.93
N GLU A 347 -9.09 27.64 -12.14
CA GLU A 347 -8.29 26.46 -11.79
C GLU A 347 -7.44 26.74 -10.54
N LEU A 348 -7.73 26.03 -9.44
CA LEU A 348 -7.02 26.15 -8.16
C LEU A 348 -6.36 24.82 -7.78
N THR A 349 -5.05 24.80 -7.63
CA THR A 349 -4.36 23.76 -6.86
C THR A 349 -3.99 24.32 -5.49
N VAL A 350 -4.25 23.59 -4.40
CA VAL A 350 -3.77 23.95 -3.05
C VAL A 350 -2.75 22.93 -2.57
N VAL A 351 -1.59 23.42 -2.14
CA VAL A 351 -0.49 22.63 -1.56
C VAL A 351 -0.11 23.22 -0.20
N ASP A 352 0.71 22.49 0.57
CA ASP A 352 1.23 22.92 1.86
C ASP A 352 2.70 22.50 1.97
N SER A 353 3.62 23.35 1.51
CA SER A 353 5.05 23.02 1.36
C SER A 353 5.80 22.89 2.69
N ALA A 354 5.25 23.42 3.77
CA ALA A 354 5.67 23.18 5.14
C ALA A 354 4.44 22.74 5.93
N SER A 355 4.52 21.63 6.67
CA SER A 355 3.33 21.01 7.27
C SER A 355 2.64 21.89 8.31
N GLY A 356 1.38 22.23 8.09
CA GLY A 356 0.54 22.91 9.08
C GLY A 356 -0.49 23.87 8.52
N GLY A 357 -0.51 24.09 7.20
CA GLY A 357 -1.37 25.05 6.54
C GLY A 357 -2.86 24.75 6.73
N VAL A 358 -3.64 25.79 6.96
CA VAL A 358 -5.07 25.68 7.30
C VAL A 358 -5.91 26.67 6.51
N VAL A 359 -7.03 26.20 5.96
CA VAL A 359 -8.11 27.06 5.43
C VAL A 359 -9.33 26.89 6.33
N ASP A 360 -9.63 27.92 7.13
CA ASP A 360 -10.61 27.87 8.21
C ASP A 360 -11.81 28.79 7.94
N ASN A 361 -13.01 28.36 8.34
CA ASN A 361 -14.19 29.21 8.35
C ASN A 361 -14.88 29.30 9.71
N VAL A 362 -14.98 30.54 10.21
CA VAL A 362 -15.58 30.93 11.49
C VAL A 362 -16.90 31.70 11.30
N SER A 363 -17.60 31.48 10.18
CA SER A 363 -18.87 32.14 9.87
C SER A 363 -19.99 31.17 9.46
N HIS A 364 -21.15 31.36 10.09
CA HIS A 364 -22.35 30.59 9.79
C HIS A 364 -22.77 30.73 8.31
N GLY A 365 -23.22 29.63 7.71
CA GLY A 365 -23.70 29.62 6.33
C GLY A 365 -22.62 29.83 5.26
N ARG A 366 -21.32 29.64 5.58
CA ARG A 366 -20.19 29.92 4.66
C ARG A 366 -19.12 28.83 4.69
N ALA A 367 -18.95 28.09 3.60
CA ALA A 367 -17.87 27.09 3.49
C ALA A 367 -16.46 27.71 3.54
N ALA A 368 -15.48 26.92 3.98
CA ALA A 368 -14.05 27.26 3.89
C ALA A 368 -13.58 27.25 2.43
N LEU A 369 -14.09 26.31 1.63
CA LEU A 369 -13.88 26.28 0.19
C LEU A 369 -15.22 26.19 -0.53
N VAL A 370 -15.44 27.06 -1.51
CA VAL A 370 -16.43 26.88 -2.57
C VAL A 370 -15.71 26.62 -3.88
N THR A 371 -16.15 25.62 -4.63
CA THR A 371 -15.75 25.38 -6.03
C THR A 371 -17.01 25.56 -6.87
N GLU A 372 -17.09 26.61 -7.68
CA GLU A 372 -18.27 26.95 -8.48
C GLU A 372 -18.39 26.11 -9.76
N GLU A 373 -19.53 26.19 -10.43
CA GLU A 373 -19.80 25.48 -11.69
C GLU A 373 -18.77 25.83 -12.77
N GLY A 374 -18.19 24.79 -13.41
CA GLY A 374 -17.15 24.94 -14.42
C GLY A 374 -15.73 25.19 -13.87
N SER A 375 -15.56 25.42 -12.56
CA SER A 375 -14.25 25.56 -11.93
C SER A 375 -13.63 24.21 -11.53
N VAL A 376 -12.29 24.16 -11.45
CA VAL A 376 -11.51 22.96 -11.12
C VAL A 376 -10.69 23.23 -9.86
N THR A 377 -10.80 22.37 -8.85
CA THR A 377 -10.02 22.46 -7.62
C THR A 377 -9.28 21.15 -7.32
N VAL A 378 -7.97 21.22 -7.03
CA VAL A 378 -7.14 20.09 -6.60
C VAL A 378 -6.55 20.39 -5.23
N LEU A 379 -6.83 19.53 -4.24
CA LEU A 379 -6.30 19.64 -2.88
C LEU A 379 -5.20 18.60 -2.67
N SER A 380 -3.96 19.07 -2.52
CA SER A 380 -2.76 18.22 -2.35
C SER A 380 -1.95 18.57 -1.09
N GLY A 381 -2.52 19.39 -0.20
CA GLY A 381 -1.92 19.77 1.08
C GLY A 381 -2.90 20.52 1.97
N GLY A 382 -2.54 20.69 3.24
CA GLY A 382 -3.24 21.50 4.22
C GLY A 382 -4.55 20.90 4.76
N THR A 383 -5.09 21.56 5.80
CA THR A 383 -6.35 21.19 6.44
C THR A 383 -7.45 22.24 6.23
N PHE A 384 -8.54 21.84 5.58
CA PHE A 384 -9.76 22.65 5.42
C PHE A 384 -10.72 22.36 6.56
N LYS A 385 -11.23 23.40 7.26
CA LYS A 385 -12.08 23.22 8.46
C LYS A 385 -13.03 24.35 8.81
N ARG A 386 -13.84 24.11 9.84
CA ARG A 386 -14.72 25.08 10.50
C ARG A 386 -14.43 25.13 12.01
N SER A 387 -13.41 25.86 12.46
CA SER A 387 -12.95 25.80 13.87
C SER A 387 -13.97 26.28 14.89
N ALA A 388 -14.96 27.08 14.47
CA ALA A 388 -16.08 27.54 15.31
C ALA A 388 -17.33 26.63 15.22
N GLU A 389 -17.25 25.45 14.59
CA GLU A 389 -18.37 24.51 14.49
C GLU A 389 -18.85 24.00 15.86
N ALA A 390 -20.17 23.91 16.02
CA ALA A 390 -20.81 23.44 17.25
C ALA A 390 -22.03 22.53 17.02
N GLY A 391 -22.42 22.26 15.76
CA GLY A 391 -23.66 21.56 15.43
C GLY A 391 -23.70 20.09 15.86
N THR A 392 -24.83 19.66 16.44
CA THR A 392 -25.01 18.31 17.02
C THR A 392 -26.09 17.50 16.29
N LEU A 393 -25.95 16.17 16.27
CA LEU A 393 -26.92 15.24 15.67
C LEU A 393 -28.09 14.96 16.62
N LYS A 394 -27.82 14.85 17.93
CA LYS A 394 -28.78 14.53 19.00
C LYS A 394 -28.48 15.42 20.21
N PRO A 395 -29.35 16.41 20.56
CA PRO A 395 -30.45 16.91 19.73
C PRO A 395 -29.93 17.48 18.39
N ASN A 396 -30.75 17.42 17.34
CA ASN A 396 -30.40 17.93 16.02
C ASN A 396 -30.45 19.47 16.04
N SER A 397 -29.30 20.12 16.22
CA SER A 397 -29.20 21.58 16.39
C SER A 397 -27.95 22.15 15.72
N GLY A 398 -28.07 23.29 15.04
CA GLY A 398 -26.98 23.94 14.31
C GLY A 398 -26.11 24.89 15.14
N ASN A 399 -26.45 25.10 16.43
CA ASN A 399 -25.63 25.72 17.48
C ASN A 399 -24.76 26.95 17.07
N GLY A 400 -25.26 27.82 16.19
CA GLY A 400 -24.54 29.00 15.72
C GLY A 400 -23.84 28.79 14.37
N ASN A 401 -22.72 28.06 14.30
CA ASN A 401 -21.83 28.12 13.13
C ASN A 401 -22.13 27.12 11.99
N SER A 402 -23.12 26.22 12.09
CA SER A 402 -23.22 25.11 11.13
C SER A 402 -23.36 25.49 9.64
N TYR A 403 -22.49 24.92 8.82
CA TYR A 403 -22.58 24.80 7.35
C TYR A 403 -21.57 23.74 6.88
N TYR A 404 -21.42 23.51 5.58
CA TYR A 404 -20.40 22.63 5.04
C TYR A 404 -18.97 23.19 5.25
N THR A 405 -17.96 22.32 5.34
CA THR A 405 -16.55 22.75 5.24
C THR A 405 -16.19 23.06 3.78
N VAL A 406 -16.61 22.19 2.85
CA VAL A 406 -16.45 22.38 1.40
C VAL A 406 -17.81 22.30 0.69
N LEU A 407 -18.05 23.24 -0.21
CA LEU A 407 -19.20 23.26 -1.12
C LEU A 407 -18.67 23.07 -2.55
N ASN A 408 -18.89 21.89 -3.14
CA ASN A 408 -18.48 21.61 -4.51
C ASN A 408 -19.67 21.62 -5.49
N ARG A 409 -19.57 22.52 -6.46
CA ARG A 409 -20.43 22.63 -7.64
C ARG A 409 -19.63 22.53 -8.94
N GLY A 410 -18.30 22.31 -8.88
CA GLY A 410 -17.42 22.09 -10.01
C GLY A 410 -16.72 20.72 -9.97
N ASP A 411 -15.49 20.65 -10.46
CA ASP A 411 -14.65 19.45 -10.42
C ASP A 411 -13.60 19.54 -9.31
N LEU A 412 -13.82 18.81 -8.21
CA LEU A 412 -12.96 18.76 -7.02
C LEU A 412 -12.22 17.42 -6.93
N THR A 413 -10.89 17.48 -6.80
CA THR A 413 -10.04 16.30 -6.52
C THR A 413 -9.28 16.48 -5.20
N LEU A 414 -9.37 15.50 -4.30
CA LEU A 414 -8.48 15.37 -3.15
C LEU A 414 -7.34 14.39 -3.46
N LYS A 415 -6.14 14.72 -2.98
CA LYS A 415 -4.91 13.93 -3.06
C LYS A 415 -4.33 13.68 -1.67
N ALA A 416 -3.40 12.74 -1.59
CA ALA A 416 -2.56 12.52 -0.41
C ALA A 416 -1.91 13.83 0.06
N GLY A 417 -1.84 14.03 1.39
CA GLY A 417 -1.40 15.29 2.01
C GLY A 417 -2.52 16.28 2.31
N SER A 418 -3.68 16.21 1.63
CA SER A 418 -4.85 17.04 1.97
C SER A 418 -5.72 16.43 3.07
N ARG A 419 -6.33 17.29 3.90
CA ARG A 419 -7.36 16.89 4.87
C ARG A 419 -8.53 17.88 4.84
N VAL A 420 -9.76 17.36 4.92
CA VAL A 420 -10.99 18.16 5.04
C VAL A 420 -11.74 17.65 6.25
N GLU A 421 -11.88 18.48 7.28
CA GLU A 421 -12.51 18.10 8.55
C GLU A 421 -13.77 18.91 8.88
N LEU A 422 -14.68 18.28 9.63
CA LEU A 422 -15.79 18.94 10.30
C LEU A 422 -16.01 18.35 11.70
N LEU A 423 -15.11 18.71 12.61
CA LEU A 423 -15.09 18.26 14.00
C LEU A 423 -15.51 19.39 14.95
N LEU A 424 -16.05 18.98 16.10
CA LEU A 424 -16.29 19.80 17.28
C LEU A 424 -14.98 19.99 18.06
N ALA A 425 -14.97 20.93 19.00
CA ALA A 425 -13.79 21.25 19.83
C ALA A 425 -13.27 20.09 20.71
N ASP A 426 -14.05 19.02 20.89
CA ASP A 426 -13.66 17.80 21.61
C ASP A 426 -13.22 16.65 20.67
N GLY A 427 -13.03 16.94 19.38
CA GLY A 427 -12.63 15.97 18.35
C GLY A 427 -13.76 15.08 17.82
N LYS A 428 -14.98 15.16 18.36
CA LYS A 428 -16.13 14.41 17.82
C LYS A 428 -16.64 15.04 16.52
N PRO A 429 -17.26 14.28 15.62
CA PRO A 429 -17.82 14.83 14.38
C PRO A 429 -19.02 15.74 14.65
N ALA A 430 -19.09 16.88 13.96
CA ALA A 430 -20.25 17.76 14.06
C ALA A 430 -21.46 17.13 13.36
N GLY A 431 -22.57 17.00 14.07
CA GLY A 431 -23.69 16.14 13.65
C GLY A 431 -24.82 16.82 12.88
N PHE A 432 -24.74 18.14 12.66
CA PHE A 432 -25.80 18.90 11.99
C PHE A 432 -25.59 19.04 10.48
N SER A 433 -24.39 19.44 10.05
CA SER A 433 -24.01 19.65 8.64
C SER A 433 -23.02 18.58 8.14
N SER A 434 -23.07 18.29 6.83
CA SER A 434 -22.09 17.43 6.14
C SER A 434 -20.71 18.10 6.07
N VAL A 435 -19.62 17.34 6.05
CA VAL A 435 -18.26 17.90 5.88
C VAL A 435 -18.06 18.47 4.47
N VAL A 436 -18.54 17.77 3.45
CA VAL A 436 -18.57 18.22 2.05
C VAL A 436 -19.98 18.04 1.47
N ASP A 437 -20.38 19.00 0.64
CA ASP A 437 -21.59 18.97 -0.21
C ASP A 437 -21.14 18.92 -1.68
N ASN A 438 -21.33 17.77 -2.35
CA ASN A 438 -21.01 17.59 -3.77
C ASN A 438 -22.30 17.47 -4.58
N GLY A 439 -22.61 18.44 -5.43
CA GLY A 439 -23.93 18.54 -6.07
C GLY A 439 -24.88 19.47 -5.33
N TRP A 440 -26.15 19.52 -5.72
CA TRP A 440 -27.12 20.54 -5.33
C TRP A 440 -28.15 20.04 -4.30
N TYR A 441 -27.94 20.36 -3.01
CA TYR A 441 -28.99 20.20 -1.98
C TYR A 441 -30.29 20.96 -2.30
N SER A 442 -30.20 22.04 -3.08
CA SER A 442 -31.34 22.77 -3.61
C SER A 442 -30.97 23.49 -4.90
N GLY A 443 -31.96 23.68 -5.77
CA GLY A 443 -31.78 24.22 -7.11
C GLY A 443 -31.31 23.17 -8.12
N LYS A 444 -30.61 23.62 -9.16
CA LYS A 444 -29.98 22.80 -10.21
C LYS A 444 -28.73 23.53 -10.75
N PRO A 445 -27.87 22.88 -11.54
CA PRO A 445 -26.83 23.55 -12.32
C PRO A 445 -27.38 24.65 -13.25
N GLU A 446 -26.55 25.63 -13.56
CA GLU A 446 -26.89 26.69 -14.52
C GLU A 446 -26.91 26.14 -15.96
N LYS A 447 -25.95 25.28 -16.29
CA LYS A 447 -25.85 24.58 -17.57
C LYS A 447 -26.56 23.23 -17.54
N ASP A 448 -27.56 23.06 -18.40
CA ASP A 448 -28.28 21.79 -18.54
C ASP A 448 -27.32 20.63 -18.89
N GLY A 449 -27.46 19.52 -18.17
CA GLY A 449 -26.60 18.33 -18.30
C GLY A 449 -25.25 18.42 -17.56
N TYR A 450 -24.97 19.50 -16.82
CA TYR A 450 -23.80 19.59 -15.96
C TYR A 450 -23.94 18.72 -14.69
N VAL A 451 -22.81 18.29 -14.11
CA VAL A 451 -22.72 17.54 -12.84
C VAL A 451 -21.48 17.98 -12.06
N ALA A 452 -21.57 18.07 -10.74
CA ALA A 452 -20.43 18.35 -9.87
C ALA A 452 -19.68 17.06 -9.54
N ARG A 453 -18.35 17.05 -9.66
CA ARG A 453 -17.54 15.86 -9.46
C ARG A 453 -16.65 15.97 -8.22
N LEU A 454 -16.72 14.98 -7.35
CA LEU A 454 -15.77 14.79 -6.24
C LEU A 454 -14.97 13.51 -6.47
N THR A 455 -13.68 13.64 -6.73
CA THR A 455 -12.74 12.52 -6.78
C THR A 455 -11.88 12.51 -5.52
N VAL A 456 -11.96 11.45 -4.72
CA VAL A 456 -11.04 11.22 -3.58
C VAL A 456 -9.99 10.23 -4.03
N ASP A 457 -8.76 10.72 -4.23
CA ASP A 457 -7.62 9.98 -4.77
C ASP A 457 -6.42 10.18 -3.83
N GLY A 458 -6.68 9.88 -2.56
CA GLY A 458 -5.83 10.15 -1.41
C GLY A 458 -6.39 11.28 -0.53
N GLY A 459 -5.71 11.50 0.60
CA GLY A 459 -6.11 12.48 1.60
C GLY A 459 -7.10 11.90 2.62
N VAL A 460 -7.62 12.77 3.49
CA VAL A 460 -8.54 12.40 4.58
C VAL A 460 -9.76 13.31 4.57
N ILE A 461 -10.96 12.74 4.46
CA ILE A 461 -12.23 13.42 4.76
C ILE A 461 -12.71 12.92 6.12
N GLU A 462 -12.90 13.83 7.07
CA GLU A 462 -13.14 13.46 8.47
C GLU A 462 -14.30 14.22 9.13
N GLY A 463 -15.27 13.46 9.63
CA GLY A 463 -16.37 13.97 10.42
C GLY A 463 -17.50 14.60 9.63
N GLY A 464 -18.13 15.61 10.23
CA GLY A 464 -19.44 16.08 9.80
C GLY A 464 -20.53 15.00 9.95
N LYS A 465 -21.72 15.30 9.46
CA LYS A 465 -22.84 14.34 9.43
C LYS A 465 -22.60 13.16 8.49
N TYR A 466 -22.00 13.48 7.33
CA TYR A 466 -21.59 12.63 6.21
C TYR A 466 -20.58 13.40 5.34
N ILE A 467 -19.88 12.75 4.39
CA ILE A 467 -19.73 13.35 3.04
C ILE A 467 -21.06 13.23 2.30
N LYS A 468 -21.48 14.25 1.57
CA LYS A 468 -22.71 14.19 0.76
C LYS A 468 -22.40 14.21 -0.74
N ASN A 469 -22.90 13.21 -1.46
CA ASN A 469 -23.13 13.26 -2.90
C ASN A 469 -24.63 13.50 -3.12
N ASP A 470 -24.97 14.68 -3.62
CA ASP A 470 -26.32 15.21 -3.71
C ASP A 470 -26.88 15.10 -5.13
N SER A 471 -28.05 15.71 -5.38
CA SER A 471 -28.62 15.88 -6.71
C SER A 471 -27.59 16.45 -7.70
N TYR A 472 -27.49 15.90 -8.92
CA TYR A 472 -26.46 16.24 -9.92
C TYR A 472 -25.00 16.01 -9.48
N GLY A 473 -24.76 15.29 -8.38
CA GLY A 473 -23.44 14.93 -7.89
C GLY A 473 -22.90 13.62 -8.49
N VAL A 474 -21.60 13.57 -8.79
CA VAL A 474 -20.86 12.33 -9.09
C VAL A 474 -19.68 12.24 -8.12
N MET A 475 -19.61 11.16 -7.33
CA MET A 475 -18.56 10.91 -6.35
C MET A 475 -17.76 9.66 -6.71
N VAL A 476 -16.43 9.75 -6.72
CA VAL A 476 -15.52 8.64 -7.02
C VAL A 476 -14.46 8.52 -5.94
N ILE A 477 -14.50 7.44 -5.17
CA ILE A 477 -13.50 7.12 -4.14
C ILE A 477 -12.51 6.09 -4.71
N LYS A 478 -11.26 6.50 -4.92
CA LYS A 478 -10.17 5.67 -5.45
C LYS A 478 -9.19 5.24 -4.38
N SER A 479 -8.85 6.15 -3.47
CA SER A 479 -7.91 5.95 -2.37
C SER A 479 -8.06 7.06 -1.33
N GLY A 480 -7.41 6.94 -0.18
CA GLY A 480 -7.56 7.86 0.97
C GLY A 480 -8.55 7.35 2.01
N GLU A 481 -8.84 8.19 3.00
CA GLU A 481 -9.70 7.88 4.14
C GLU A 481 -10.98 8.72 4.13
N VAL A 482 -12.11 8.08 4.37
CA VAL A 482 -13.40 8.70 4.70
C VAL A 482 -13.79 8.20 6.07
N LYS A 483 -13.73 9.06 7.10
CA LYS A 483 -13.94 8.59 8.48
C LYS A 483 -14.77 9.50 9.38
N ASN A 484 -15.20 8.93 10.51
CA ASN A 484 -15.90 9.62 11.61
C ASN A 484 -17.25 10.27 11.22
N GLY A 485 -17.90 9.92 10.10
CA GLY A 485 -19.21 10.48 9.76
C GLY A 485 -20.27 10.21 10.86
N ALA A 486 -20.97 11.25 11.33
CA ALA A 486 -21.77 11.21 12.55
C ALA A 486 -23.09 10.42 12.46
N ASN A 487 -23.64 10.25 11.24
CA ASN A 487 -24.86 9.44 11.01
C ASN A 487 -24.64 8.36 9.94
N ALA A 488 -23.77 8.62 8.95
CA ALA A 488 -23.09 7.63 8.12
C ALA A 488 -21.79 8.25 7.60
N ALA A 489 -20.85 7.44 7.08
CA ALA A 489 -19.64 8.00 6.47
C ALA A 489 -19.98 8.76 5.18
N ILE A 490 -20.76 8.14 4.27
CA ILE A 490 -21.21 8.73 3.00
C ILE A 490 -22.75 8.75 2.96
N LEU A 491 -23.32 9.86 2.47
CA LEU A 491 -24.71 9.95 2.00
C LEU A 491 -24.69 10.15 0.48
N ASN A 492 -25.32 9.23 -0.26
CA ASN A 492 -25.46 9.30 -1.72
C ASN A 492 -26.92 9.46 -2.14
N TRP A 493 -27.19 10.42 -3.01
CA TRP A 493 -28.45 10.58 -3.75
C TRP A 493 -28.33 10.24 -5.23
N ASN A 494 -27.12 10.32 -5.82
CA ASN A 494 -26.92 10.19 -7.26
C ASN A 494 -25.85 9.13 -7.59
N ASP A 495 -24.78 9.45 -8.33
CA ASP A 495 -23.80 8.44 -8.77
C ASP A 495 -22.55 8.39 -7.86
N LEU A 496 -22.39 7.29 -7.13
CA LEU A 496 -21.23 6.96 -6.31
C LEU A 496 -20.50 5.74 -6.88
N THR A 497 -19.18 5.86 -7.06
CA THR A 497 -18.29 4.74 -7.42
C THR A 497 -17.15 4.62 -6.39
N ILE A 498 -16.94 3.42 -5.85
CA ILE A 498 -15.86 3.10 -4.91
C ILE A 498 -14.98 2.00 -5.51
N THR A 499 -13.70 2.31 -5.72
CA THR A 499 -12.68 1.38 -6.25
C THR A 499 -11.55 1.12 -5.26
N GLY A 500 -11.51 1.83 -4.13
CA GLY A 500 -10.44 1.77 -3.14
C GLY A 500 -10.65 2.79 -2.01
N GLY A 501 -9.67 2.91 -1.12
CA GLY A 501 -9.75 3.74 0.09
C GLY A 501 -10.45 3.06 1.27
N THR A 502 -10.46 3.73 2.42
CA THR A 502 -11.08 3.23 3.67
C THR A 502 -12.31 4.05 4.02
N ILE A 503 -13.40 3.39 4.39
CA ILE A 503 -14.68 4.01 4.77
C ILE A 503 -15.05 3.55 6.18
N ASP A 504 -14.95 4.46 7.16
CA ASP A 504 -14.95 4.20 8.59
C ASP A 504 -15.91 5.15 9.35
N PRO A 505 -17.22 4.85 9.42
CA PRO A 505 -18.21 5.71 10.08
C PRO A 505 -17.98 5.76 11.60
N SER A 506 -18.38 6.84 12.27
CA SER A 506 -18.26 6.90 13.73
C SER A 506 -19.13 5.83 14.41
N ASP A 507 -18.71 5.28 15.56
CA ASP A 507 -19.44 4.20 16.27
C ASP A 507 -20.96 4.44 16.43
N GLY A 508 -21.36 5.70 16.63
CA GLY A 508 -22.76 6.10 16.82
C GLY A 508 -23.59 6.24 15.54
N ALA A 509 -22.99 6.00 14.36
CA ALA A 509 -23.61 6.07 13.05
C ALA A 509 -24.46 4.82 12.74
N LYS A 510 -25.15 4.86 11.59
CA LYS A 510 -25.93 3.74 11.05
C LYS A 510 -25.13 2.82 10.13
N GLY A 511 -24.03 3.29 9.55
CA GLY A 511 -23.33 2.54 8.51
C GLY A 511 -22.38 3.36 7.65
N SER A 512 -21.73 2.69 6.70
CA SER A 512 -20.71 3.29 5.84
C SER A 512 -21.36 4.11 4.72
N VAL A 513 -22.26 3.52 3.91
CA VAL A 513 -22.96 4.21 2.81
C VAL A 513 -24.47 4.24 3.03
N PHE A 514 -25.00 5.43 3.28
CA PHE A 514 -26.44 5.72 3.25
C PHE A 514 -26.83 6.07 1.81
N ASN A 515 -27.64 5.24 1.16
CA ASN A 515 -28.00 5.39 -0.25
C ASN A 515 -29.50 5.68 -0.43
N LEU A 516 -29.81 6.72 -1.19
CA LEU A 516 -31.17 7.20 -1.47
C LEU A 516 -31.33 7.51 -2.97
N MET A 517 -32.56 7.50 -3.48
CA MET A 517 -32.90 7.98 -4.83
C MET A 517 -34.11 8.91 -4.82
N GLY A 518 -34.28 9.67 -5.90
CA GLY A 518 -35.38 10.62 -6.08
C GLY A 518 -35.68 10.88 -7.56
N ALA A 519 -35.44 12.11 -8.01
CA ALA A 519 -35.65 12.54 -9.39
C ALA A 519 -34.66 11.85 -10.36
N LYS A 520 -35.17 10.92 -11.17
CA LYS A 520 -34.39 10.16 -12.17
C LYS A 520 -33.55 11.06 -13.08
N GLY A 521 -32.28 10.69 -13.27
CA GLY A 521 -31.27 11.43 -14.03
C GLY A 521 -30.51 12.48 -13.22
N PHE A 522 -30.96 12.78 -12.00
CA PHE A 522 -30.33 13.75 -11.09
C PHE A 522 -30.05 13.15 -9.71
N GLU A 523 -30.87 12.18 -9.29
CA GLU A 523 -30.85 11.49 -8.00
C GLU A 523 -31.08 9.98 -8.23
N ASP A 524 -30.26 9.35 -9.08
CA ASP A 524 -30.44 7.94 -9.50
C ASP A 524 -30.03 6.90 -8.44
N GLY A 525 -29.55 7.34 -7.26
CA GLY A 525 -29.15 6.48 -6.13
C GLY A 525 -28.21 5.33 -6.50
N LYS A 526 -27.33 5.55 -7.47
CA LYS A 526 -26.43 4.56 -8.04
C LYS A 526 -25.19 4.39 -7.16
N VAL A 527 -24.87 3.15 -6.79
CA VAL A 527 -23.66 2.81 -6.05
C VAL A 527 -22.96 1.65 -6.75
N VAL A 528 -21.70 1.84 -7.15
CA VAL A 528 -20.84 0.81 -7.73
C VAL A 528 -19.62 0.60 -6.83
N VAL A 529 -19.44 -0.61 -6.29
CA VAL A 529 -18.28 -0.98 -5.47
C VAL A 529 -17.48 -2.07 -6.18
N SER A 530 -16.18 -1.85 -6.32
CA SER A 530 -15.22 -2.79 -6.91
C SER A 530 -13.94 -2.95 -6.08
N GLY A 531 -13.84 -2.24 -4.96
CA GLY A 531 -12.70 -2.25 -4.05
C GLY A 531 -12.94 -1.33 -2.85
N GLY A 532 -11.92 -1.19 -2.00
CA GLY A 532 -11.96 -0.40 -0.76
C GLY A 532 -12.25 -1.24 0.48
N THR A 533 -11.95 -0.68 1.65
CA THR A 533 -12.17 -1.30 2.96
C THR A 533 -13.31 -0.59 3.69
N PHE A 534 -14.34 -1.32 4.06
CA PHE A 534 -15.49 -0.85 4.82
C PHE A 534 -15.36 -1.33 6.25
N ILE A 535 -15.13 -0.41 7.18
CA ILE A 535 -15.09 -0.68 8.62
C ILE A 535 -16.49 -0.42 9.19
N SER A 536 -16.91 -1.23 10.17
CA SER A 536 -18.22 -1.10 10.79
C SER A 536 -18.28 -1.78 12.16
N THR A 537 -18.96 -1.15 13.12
CA THR A 537 -19.07 -1.63 14.51
C THR A 537 -20.52 -1.86 14.93
N GLY A 538 -20.74 -2.82 15.84
CA GLY A 538 -22.05 -3.09 16.43
C GLY A 538 -23.13 -3.46 15.42
N GLY A 539 -24.17 -2.62 15.31
CA GLY A 539 -25.35 -2.82 14.45
C GLY A 539 -25.31 -2.00 13.15
N GLN A 540 -24.15 -1.52 12.73
CA GLN A 540 -23.97 -0.75 11.51
C GLN A 540 -24.12 -1.61 10.24
N GLN A 541 -24.35 -0.96 9.09
CA GLN A 541 -24.49 -1.61 7.77
C GLN A 541 -23.53 -1.01 6.73
N ALA A 542 -22.95 -1.85 5.86
CA ALA A 542 -22.03 -1.36 4.82
C ALA A 542 -22.72 -0.45 3.78
N ILE A 543 -23.89 -0.86 3.28
CA ILE A 543 -24.75 -0.07 2.38
C ILE A 543 -26.19 -0.23 2.88
N PHE A 544 -26.91 0.88 3.10
CA PHE A 544 -28.27 0.85 3.64
C PHE A 544 -29.16 2.00 3.14
N THR A 545 -30.46 1.86 3.36
CA THR A 545 -31.47 2.94 3.29
C THR A 545 -32.45 2.80 4.46
N ASP A 546 -33.03 3.91 4.92
CA ASP A 546 -34.09 3.94 5.93
C ASP A 546 -35.39 4.60 5.45
N SER A 547 -35.42 5.16 4.23
CA SER A 547 -36.61 5.74 3.61
C SER A 547 -37.22 4.77 2.61
N LYS A 548 -38.46 4.32 2.89
CA LYS A 548 -39.25 3.48 1.97
C LYS A 548 -39.62 4.18 0.66
N GLU A 549 -39.64 5.51 0.66
CA GLU A 549 -40.01 6.34 -0.50
C GLU A 549 -38.81 6.62 -1.41
N ASN A 550 -37.59 6.49 -0.88
CA ASN A 550 -36.33 6.78 -1.57
C ASN A 550 -35.39 5.56 -1.65
N THR A 551 -35.91 4.34 -1.47
CA THR A 551 -35.14 3.09 -1.61
C THR A 551 -34.56 2.96 -3.01
N SER A 552 -33.24 2.98 -3.13
CA SER A 552 -32.55 2.61 -4.37
C SER A 552 -32.15 1.14 -4.37
N ASN A 553 -32.48 0.45 -5.47
CA ASN A 553 -31.97 -0.88 -5.80
C ASN A 553 -30.81 -0.84 -6.80
N ASN A 554 -30.31 0.36 -7.15
CA ASN A 554 -29.25 0.56 -8.14
C ASN A 554 -27.84 0.41 -7.52
N VAL A 555 -27.63 -0.69 -6.81
CA VAL A 555 -26.39 -1.01 -6.09
C VAL A 555 -25.73 -2.23 -6.73
N GLN A 556 -24.42 -2.13 -7.00
CA GLN A 556 -23.63 -3.18 -7.65
C GLN A 556 -22.30 -3.35 -6.91
N VAL A 557 -22.08 -4.52 -6.32
CA VAL A 557 -20.87 -4.88 -5.57
C VAL A 557 -20.14 -6.00 -6.30
N SER A 558 -18.86 -5.78 -6.57
CA SER A 558 -17.97 -6.67 -7.35
C SER A 558 -16.57 -6.82 -6.73
N GLY A 559 -16.35 -6.23 -5.56
CA GLY A 559 -15.09 -6.25 -4.83
C GLY A 559 -15.19 -5.41 -3.56
N GLY A 560 -14.12 -5.40 -2.77
CA GLY A 560 -14.04 -4.71 -1.48
C GLY A 560 -13.89 -5.67 -0.30
N THR A 561 -13.36 -5.14 0.79
CA THR A 561 -13.15 -5.83 2.07
C THR A 561 -14.06 -5.23 3.13
N TYR A 562 -14.69 -6.08 3.95
CA TYR A 562 -15.71 -5.72 4.92
C TYR A 562 -15.30 -6.21 6.31
N GLU A 563 -14.94 -5.27 7.16
CA GLU A 563 -14.62 -5.46 8.57
C GLU A 563 -15.88 -5.17 9.40
N GLY A 564 -16.53 -6.25 9.85
CA GLY A 564 -17.84 -6.19 10.53
C GLY A 564 -18.99 -6.64 9.61
N ALA A 565 -19.86 -5.70 9.23
CA ALA A 565 -21.05 -5.94 8.42
C ALA A 565 -20.72 -6.12 6.93
N ILE A 566 -21.18 -7.23 6.37
CA ILE A 566 -21.19 -7.49 4.92
C ILE A 566 -22.22 -6.60 4.18
N PRO A 567 -22.08 -6.36 2.87
CA PRO A 567 -23.15 -5.81 2.05
C PRO A 567 -24.33 -6.79 1.99
N ASN A 568 -25.52 -6.31 1.58
CA ASN A 568 -26.60 -7.22 1.21
C ASN A 568 -26.16 -8.07 0.01
N GLU A 569 -26.39 -9.39 0.07
CA GLU A 569 -25.99 -10.32 -0.99
C GLU A 569 -26.75 -10.05 -2.30
N ASP A 570 -27.98 -9.52 -2.25
CA ASP A 570 -28.73 -9.06 -3.44
C ASP A 570 -28.00 -7.96 -4.25
N TYR A 571 -27.04 -7.26 -3.64
CA TYR A 571 -26.24 -6.23 -4.30
C TYR A 571 -24.98 -6.78 -4.97
N ILE A 572 -24.62 -8.05 -4.73
CA ILE A 572 -23.43 -8.67 -5.32
C ILE A 572 -23.76 -9.07 -6.76
N VAL A 573 -22.94 -8.62 -7.72
CA VAL A 573 -23.23 -8.82 -9.14
C VAL A 573 -22.99 -10.28 -9.56
N PRO A 574 -23.77 -10.84 -10.52
CA PRO A 574 -23.64 -12.24 -10.94
C PRO A 574 -22.21 -12.64 -11.33
N GLY A 575 -21.75 -13.78 -10.82
CA GLY A 575 -20.39 -14.28 -10.99
C GLY A 575 -19.39 -13.84 -9.90
N PHE A 576 -19.89 -13.20 -8.83
CA PHE A 576 -19.12 -12.82 -7.65
C PHE A 576 -19.84 -13.29 -6.38
N GLY A 577 -19.09 -13.47 -5.29
CA GLY A 577 -19.64 -13.83 -3.98
C GLY A 577 -18.74 -13.40 -2.82
N LEU A 578 -19.18 -13.67 -1.59
CA LEU A 578 -18.40 -13.42 -0.38
C LEU A 578 -17.46 -14.59 -0.08
N ASN A 579 -16.22 -14.27 0.32
CA ASN A 579 -15.33 -15.21 1.00
C ASN A 579 -14.95 -14.65 2.38
N LYS A 580 -14.77 -15.51 3.38
CA LYS A 580 -14.30 -15.10 4.70
C LYS A 580 -12.78 -15.19 4.78
N ASN A 581 -12.14 -14.09 5.15
CA ASN A 581 -10.69 -13.97 5.26
C ASN A 581 -10.17 -14.55 6.59
N PRO A 582 -8.88 -14.92 6.69
CA PRO A 582 -8.30 -15.51 7.91
C PRO A 582 -8.32 -14.59 9.14
N ASP A 583 -8.36 -13.27 8.95
CA ASP A 583 -8.52 -12.26 10.00
C ASP A 583 -9.97 -12.13 10.52
N GLY A 584 -10.94 -12.73 9.83
CA GLY A 584 -12.36 -12.69 10.16
C GLY A 584 -13.20 -11.69 9.37
N SER A 585 -12.58 -10.81 8.58
CA SER A 585 -13.25 -9.94 7.60
C SER A 585 -13.83 -10.75 6.43
N PHE A 586 -14.61 -10.10 5.56
CA PHE A 586 -15.10 -10.70 4.32
C PHE A 586 -14.59 -9.95 3.09
N GLY A 587 -14.17 -10.66 2.06
CA GLY A 587 -13.84 -10.10 0.75
C GLY A 587 -14.88 -10.50 -0.29
N VAL A 588 -15.32 -9.57 -1.14
CA VAL A 588 -16.05 -9.93 -2.36
C VAL A 588 -15.04 -10.32 -3.44
N HIS A 589 -15.23 -11.51 -4.03
CA HIS A 589 -14.34 -12.09 -5.04
C HIS A 589 -15.14 -12.50 -6.28
N LYS A 590 -14.49 -12.50 -7.44
CA LYS A 590 -15.03 -13.13 -8.64
C LYS A 590 -14.88 -14.64 -8.51
N HIS A 591 -15.94 -15.41 -8.77
CA HIS A 591 -15.86 -16.86 -8.69
C HIS A 591 -14.85 -17.44 -9.69
N VAL A 592 -14.09 -18.43 -9.23
CA VAL A 592 -13.25 -19.28 -10.07
C VAL A 592 -13.71 -20.72 -9.87
N LEU A 593 -14.50 -21.21 -10.83
CA LEU A 593 -15.10 -22.53 -10.78
C LEU A 593 -14.09 -23.63 -11.12
N VAL A 594 -14.30 -24.80 -10.50
CA VAL A 594 -13.62 -26.07 -10.79
C VAL A 594 -14.71 -27.11 -11.05
N GLU A 595 -14.54 -27.92 -12.10
CA GLU A 595 -15.45 -29.00 -12.43
C GLU A 595 -15.37 -30.12 -11.38
N VAL A 596 -16.53 -30.62 -10.97
CA VAL A 596 -16.69 -31.82 -10.15
C VAL A 596 -17.46 -32.83 -10.99
N ALA A 597 -16.74 -33.81 -11.55
CA ALA A 597 -17.30 -34.84 -12.41
C ALA A 597 -18.35 -35.71 -11.70
N GLU A 598 -19.29 -36.26 -12.48
CA GLU A 598 -20.36 -37.12 -11.95
C GLU A 598 -19.80 -38.39 -11.30
N VAL A 599 -20.26 -38.67 -10.09
CA VAL A 599 -20.06 -39.95 -9.39
C VAL A 599 -21.37 -40.73 -9.50
N PRO A 600 -21.45 -41.81 -10.30
CA PRO A 600 -22.69 -42.55 -10.48
C PRO A 600 -23.13 -43.26 -9.19
N ALA A 601 -24.44 -43.30 -8.97
CA ALA A 601 -25.03 -43.99 -7.84
C ALA A 601 -24.82 -45.51 -7.94
N THR A 602 -24.65 -46.15 -6.78
CA THR A 602 -24.55 -47.61 -6.66
C THR A 602 -25.82 -48.17 -6.02
N CYS A 603 -25.92 -49.48 -5.80
CA CYS A 603 -27.03 -50.03 -4.99
C CYS A 603 -27.01 -49.51 -3.54
N ASP A 604 -25.83 -49.23 -2.99
CA ASP A 604 -25.60 -49.13 -1.55
C ASP A 604 -25.32 -47.68 -1.10
N LYS A 605 -24.69 -46.91 -1.98
CA LYS A 605 -24.29 -45.51 -1.81
C LYS A 605 -24.90 -44.63 -2.89
N ASP A 606 -25.36 -43.46 -2.47
CA ASP A 606 -25.80 -42.40 -3.35
C ASP A 606 -24.61 -41.87 -4.19
N GLY A 607 -24.91 -41.39 -5.39
CA GLY A 607 -23.98 -40.68 -6.27
C GLY A 607 -24.12 -39.16 -6.15
N ALA A 608 -23.35 -38.44 -6.94
CA ALA A 608 -23.42 -36.98 -7.07
C ALA A 608 -23.34 -36.59 -8.54
N LYS A 609 -24.28 -35.77 -9.01
CA LYS A 609 -24.33 -35.24 -10.38
C LYS A 609 -23.07 -34.44 -10.69
N ALA A 610 -22.70 -34.38 -11.97
CA ALA A 610 -21.72 -33.41 -12.44
C ALA A 610 -22.15 -31.99 -12.06
N HIS A 611 -21.24 -31.19 -11.51
CA HIS A 611 -21.48 -29.82 -11.09
C HIS A 611 -20.17 -29.03 -11.06
N TRP A 612 -20.27 -27.73 -10.84
CA TRP A 612 -19.14 -26.83 -10.70
C TRP A 612 -19.11 -26.25 -9.29
N LYS A 613 -17.90 -26.05 -8.76
CA LYS A 613 -17.68 -25.50 -7.43
C LYS A 613 -16.70 -24.33 -7.49
N CYS A 614 -17.03 -23.18 -6.89
CA CYS A 614 -16.07 -22.11 -6.69
C CYS A 614 -14.95 -22.57 -5.74
N LYS A 615 -13.69 -22.40 -6.14
CA LYS A 615 -12.53 -22.82 -5.33
C LYS A 615 -12.39 -22.01 -4.03
N ASP A 616 -12.89 -20.78 -4.00
CA ASP A 616 -12.61 -19.79 -2.95
C ASP A 616 -13.70 -19.81 -1.86
N CYS A 617 -14.94 -19.44 -2.16
CA CYS A 617 -16.07 -19.50 -1.23
C CYS A 617 -16.70 -20.89 -1.08
N GLY A 618 -16.62 -21.73 -2.12
CA GLY A 618 -17.24 -23.06 -2.15
C GLY A 618 -18.62 -23.16 -2.79
N ASP A 619 -19.18 -22.06 -3.31
CA ASP A 619 -20.50 -22.01 -3.97
C ASP A 619 -20.62 -22.99 -5.16
N LEU A 620 -21.84 -23.47 -5.41
CA LEU A 620 -22.12 -24.60 -6.30
C LEU A 620 -23.04 -24.21 -7.46
N TYR A 621 -22.74 -24.71 -8.67
CA TYR A 621 -23.48 -24.42 -9.91
C TYR A 621 -23.67 -25.68 -10.76
N LEU A 622 -24.74 -25.73 -11.57
CA LEU A 622 -24.93 -26.81 -12.56
C LEU A 622 -24.24 -26.51 -13.91
N ASP A 623 -23.75 -25.29 -14.13
CA ASP A 623 -23.08 -24.87 -15.36
C ASP A 623 -21.88 -23.95 -15.11
N GLU A 624 -20.85 -24.07 -15.95
CA GLU A 624 -19.64 -23.23 -15.95
C GLU A 624 -19.96 -21.72 -16.14
N GLY A 625 -21.09 -21.43 -16.79
CA GLY A 625 -21.56 -20.07 -17.05
C GLY A 625 -22.22 -19.39 -15.84
N MET A 626 -22.27 -20.04 -14.67
CA MET A 626 -22.86 -19.54 -13.41
C MET A 626 -24.34 -19.16 -13.52
N LYS A 627 -25.09 -19.71 -14.50
CA LYS A 627 -26.50 -19.37 -14.73
C LYS A 627 -27.44 -20.08 -13.76
N THR A 628 -27.02 -21.23 -13.25
CA THR A 628 -27.86 -22.17 -12.50
C THR A 628 -27.22 -22.50 -11.14
N PRO A 629 -27.34 -21.63 -10.13
CA PRO A 629 -26.81 -21.89 -8.78
C PRO A 629 -27.55 -23.04 -8.10
N VAL A 630 -26.83 -23.76 -7.25
CA VAL A 630 -27.33 -24.89 -6.45
C VAL A 630 -27.49 -24.44 -5.01
N THR A 631 -28.68 -23.96 -4.66
CA THR A 631 -29.02 -23.47 -3.31
C THR A 631 -29.31 -24.59 -2.31
N ASP A 632 -29.69 -25.78 -2.79
CA ASP A 632 -29.79 -27.00 -1.99
C ASP A 632 -28.81 -28.06 -2.51
N PRO A 633 -27.71 -28.36 -1.79
CA PRO A 633 -26.78 -29.42 -2.17
C PRO A 633 -27.41 -30.80 -2.32
N ASN A 634 -28.56 -31.08 -1.70
CA ASN A 634 -29.27 -32.35 -1.89
C ASN A 634 -29.80 -32.50 -3.33
N ALA A 635 -29.99 -31.40 -4.07
CA ALA A 635 -30.34 -31.45 -5.48
C ALA A 635 -29.24 -32.06 -6.37
N LEU A 636 -27.99 -32.15 -5.88
CA LEU A 636 -26.89 -32.84 -6.55
C LEU A 636 -26.87 -34.35 -6.28
N VAL A 637 -27.56 -34.83 -5.25
CA VAL A 637 -27.53 -36.25 -4.86
C VAL A 637 -28.27 -37.09 -5.90
N ILE A 638 -27.60 -38.13 -6.40
CA ILE A 638 -28.21 -39.19 -7.20
C ILE A 638 -28.56 -40.31 -6.22
N ALA A 639 -29.83 -40.45 -5.84
CA ALA A 639 -30.24 -41.47 -4.88
C ALA A 639 -29.80 -42.87 -5.31
N LYS A 640 -29.29 -43.66 -4.35
CA LYS A 640 -28.83 -45.03 -4.55
C LYS A 640 -29.91 -45.90 -5.23
N LEU A 641 -29.46 -46.75 -6.13
CA LEU A 641 -30.32 -47.56 -7.00
C LEU A 641 -31.15 -48.60 -6.22
N GLY A 642 -30.73 -48.93 -5.00
CA GLY A 642 -31.23 -50.04 -4.22
C GLY A 642 -30.93 -51.40 -4.85
N HIS A 643 -31.30 -52.47 -4.16
CA HIS A 643 -31.19 -53.83 -4.70
C HIS A 643 -32.45 -54.20 -5.48
N LYS A 644 -32.29 -54.46 -6.78
CA LYS A 644 -33.29 -55.18 -7.59
C LYS A 644 -32.78 -56.61 -7.74
N ALA A 645 -33.26 -57.50 -6.87
CA ALA A 645 -32.76 -58.86 -6.73
C ALA A 645 -33.79 -59.89 -7.21
N THR A 646 -33.33 -60.83 -8.04
CA THR A 646 -34.15 -61.95 -8.52
C THR A 646 -34.28 -62.99 -7.42
N HIS A 647 -35.50 -63.40 -7.10
CA HIS A 647 -35.76 -64.53 -6.20
C HIS A 647 -35.32 -65.84 -6.85
N VAL A 648 -34.56 -66.64 -6.10
CA VAL A 648 -34.15 -67.99 -6.47
C VAL A 648 -34.77 -68.93 -5.42
N PRO A 649 -35.82 -69.71 -5.78
CA PRO A 649 -36.52 -70.55 -4.82
C PRO A 649 -35.64 -71.72 -4.36
N ALA A 650 -35.90 -72.22 -3.15
CA ALA A 650 -35.23 -73.40 -2.65
C ALA A 650 -35.48 -74.61 -3.56
N LYS A 651 -34.44 -75.41 -3.80
CA LYS A 651 -34.50 -76.71 -4.46
C LYS A 651 -33.90 -77.76 -3.52
N PRO A 652 -34.61 -78.85 -3.18
CA PRO A 652 -34.03 -79.91 -2.36
C PRO A 652 -32.84 -80.56 -3.09
N ALA A 653 -31.80 -80.91 -2.33
CA ALA A 653 -30.74 -81.77 -2.83
C ALA A 653 -31.27 -83.20 -3.05
N THR A 654 -30.66 -83.92 -3.98
CA THR A 654 -30.89 -85.36 -4.20
C THR A 654 -29.58 -86.11 -3.99
N VAL A 655 -29.58 -87.44 -4.15
CA VAL A 655 -28.32 -88.21 -4.15
C VAL A 655 -27.42 -87.85 -5.34
N ASP A 656 -28.02 -87.44 -6.47
CA ASP A 656 -27.31 -87.15 -7.73
C ASP A 656 -26.98 -85.66 -7.94
N THR A 657 -27.79 -84.75 -7.40
CA THR A 657 -27.68 -83.30 -7.65
C THR A 657 -27.70 -82.47 -6.37
N GLU A 658 -26.89 -81.42 -6.35
CA GLU A 658 -26.93 -80.39 -5.31
C GLU A 658 -28.28 -79.66 -5.30
N GLY A 659 -28.70 -79.24 -4.12
CA GLY A 659 -29.85 -78.38 -3.91
C GLY A 659 -29.46 -76.91 -3.89
N VAL A 660 -30.46 -76.05 -3.78
CA VAL A 660 -30.32 -74.59 -3.71
C VAL A 660 -31.02 -74.10 -2.45
N VAL A 661 -30.34 -73.29 -1.65
CA VAL A 661 -30.94 -72.53 -0.55
C VAL A 661 -31.72 -71.36 -1.14
N GLU A 662 -32.92 -71.09 -0.64
CA GLU A 662 -33.70 -69.92 -1.06
C GLU A 662 -32.92 -68.63 -0.80
N HIS A 663 -32.80 -67.79 -1.83
CA HIS A 663 -32.08 -66.54 -1.76
C HIS A 663 -32.58 -65.52 -2.79
N TRP A 664 -32.10 -64.29 -2.68
CA TRP A 664 -32.33 -63.23 -3.68
C TRP A 664 -30.98 -62.75 -4.21
N TYR A 665 -30.81 -62.70 -5.52
CA TYR A 665 -29.54 -62.31 -6.16
C TYR A 665 -29.68 -60.99 -6.93
N CYS A 666 -28.91 -59.97 -6.52
CA CYS A 666 -28.87 -58.68 -7.22
C CYS A 666 -27.73 -58.64 -8.23
N ALA A 667 -28.06 -58.90 -9.51
CA ALA A 667 -27.09 -58.93 -10.60
C ALA A 667 -26.35 -57.59 -10.83
N ALA A 668 -26.93 -56.45 -10.39
CA ALA A 668 -26.32 -55.13 -10.54
C ALA A 668 -25.09 -54.90 -9.64
N CYS A 669 -25.01 -55.57 -8.48
CA CYS A 669 -23.87 -55.50 -7.56
C CYS A 669 -23.23 -56.86 -7.24
N ASN A 670 -23.72 -57.95 -7.85
CA ASN A 670 -23.28 -59.34 -7.60
C ASN A 670 -23.46 -59.80 -6.13
N THR A 671 -24.42 -59.21 -5.41
CA THR A 671 -24.69 -59.51 -4.00
C THR A 671 -25.87 -60.49 -3.85
N TYR A 672 -25.70 -61.47 -2.96
CA TYR A 672 -26.71 -62.46 -2.59
C TYR A 672 -27.33 -62.10 -1.23
N PHE A 673 -28.63 -62.34 -1.06
CA PHE A 673 -29.39 -62.00 0.14
C PHE A 673 -30.19 -63.19 0.67
N ALA A 674 -30.22 -63.33 2.00
CA ALA A 674 -30.93 -64.38 2.72
C ALA A 674 -32.40 -64.05 3.02
N ASP A 675 -32.88 -62.87 2.62
CA ASP A 675 -34.22 -62.38 2.94
C ASP A 675 -34.83 -61.52 1.82
N ALA A 676 -36.16 -61.62 1.66
CA ALA A 676 -36.91 -60.87 0.66
C ALA A 676 -36.90 -59.34 0.85
N LYS A 677 -36.44 -58.82 2.00
CA LYS A 677 -36.25 -57.38 2.23
C LYS A 677 -34.85 -56.90 1.85
N LEU A 678 -33.97 -57.81 1.41
CA LEU A 678 -32.61 -57.53 0.91
C LEU A 678 -31.76 -56.82 1.97
N THR A 679 -31.87 -57.28 3.23
CA THR A 679 -31.21 -56.67 4.40
C THR A 679 -30.09 -57.51 5.01
N LYS A 680 -30.06 -58.81 4.72
CA LYS A 680 -29.05 -59.76 5.17
C LYS A 680 -28.31 -60.32 3.96
N THR A 681 -27.06 -59.90 3.78
CA THR A 681 -26.21 -60.48 2.74
C THR A 681 -25.78 -61.91 3.10
N MET A 682 -25.49 -62.70 2.08
CA MET A 682 -24.84 -64.02 2.16
C MET A 682 -23.81 -64.15 1.04
N THR A 683 -22.93 -65.15 1.13
CA THR A 683 -21.98 -65.48 0.07
C THR A 683 -22.62 -66.39 -0.99
N LYS A 684 -22.00 -66.45 -2.18
CA LYS A 684 -22.40 -67.38 -3.23
C LYS A 684 -22.34 -68.86 -2.78
N ALA A 685 -21.44 -69.21 -1.87
CA ALA A 685 -21.27 -70.58 -1.39
C ALA A 685 -22.44 -71.04 -0.51
N GLU A 686 -23.01 -70.13 0.29
CA GLU A 686 -24.17 -70.40 1.16
C GLU A 686 -25.48 -70.60 0.39
N THR A 687 -25.49 -70.41 -0.94
CA THR A 687 -26.66 -70.69 -1.77
C THR A 687 -26.81 -72.17 -2.16
N VAL A 688 -25.84 -73.03 -1.82
CA VAL A 688 -25.77 -74.44 -2.29
C VAL A 688 -26.04 -75.42 -1.15
N LEU A 689 -26.84 -76.46 -1.41
CA LEU A 689 -27.04 -77.61 -0.52
C LEU A 689 -26.33 -78.84 -1.07
N ALA A 690 -25.49 -79.48 -0.25
CA ALA A 690 -24.79 -80.71 -0.61
C ALA A 690 -25.75 -81.90 -0.85
N LYS A 691 -25.28 -82.88 -1.62
CA LYS A 691 -26.04 -84.09 -2.01
C LYS A 691 -26.38 -85.01 -0.84
N LEU A 692 -27.43 -85.82 -1.01
CA LEU A 692 -27.89 -86.81 -0.03
C LEU A 692 -27.13 -88.16 -0.14
N PRO A 693 -27.07 -88.96 0.95
CA PRO A 693 -26.49 -90.31 0.93
C PRO A 693 -27.47 -91.37 0.39
N LYS A 694 -26.97 -92.57 0.10
CA LYS A 694 -27.68 -93.71 -0.49
C LYS A 694 -27.79 -94.90 0.49
N GLU A 695 -28.86 -95.70 0.36
CA GLU A 695 -29.26 -96.75 1.31
C GLU A 695 -29.76 -98.04 0.61
N PHE A 696 -29.74 -99.18 1.32
CA PHE A 696 -30.03 -100.55 0.86
C PHE A 696 -30.69 -101.42 1.95
N THR A 697 -31.31 -102.54 1.56
CA THR A 697 -32.10 -103.44 2.42
C THR A 697 -31.49 -104.84 2.54
N VAL A 698 -31.36 -105.38 3.76
CA VAL A 698 -30.94 -106.77 3.99
C VAL A 698 -31.99 -107.58 4.72
N THR A 699 -32.25 -108.80 4.25
CA THR A 699 -33.27 -109.71 4.76
C THR A 699 -32.65 -111.00 5.34
N PHE A 700 -33.16 -111.46 6.48
CA PHE A 700 -32.72 -112.66 7.19
C PHE A 700 -33.83 -113.73 7.18
N GLU A 701 -33.59 -114.85 6.51
CA GLU A 701 -34.50 -115.98 6.32
C GLU A 701 -34.00 -117.22 7.07
N SER A 702 -34.44 -117.41 8.32
CA SER A 702 -33.96 -118.49 9.19
C SER A 702 -34.40 -119.89 8.75
N GLY A 703 -35.44 -120.01 7.93
CA GLY A 703 -36.20 -121.26 7.74
C GLY A 703 -37.03 -121.67 8.97
N ALA A 704 -37.06 -120.84 10.01
CA ALA A 704 -37.72 -121.08 11.29
C ALA A 704 -38.51 -119.82 11.71
N GLY A 705 -39.54 -119.47 10.92
CA GLY A 705 -40.39 -118.30 11.15
C GLY A 705 -40.79 -117.62 9.85
N LYS A 706 -40.96 -116.29 9.91
CA LYS A 706 -40.96 -115.40 8.74
C LYS A 706 -39.62 -114.67 8.67
N PRO A 707 -39.15 -114.26 7.47
CA PRO A 707 -37.94 -113.48 7.35
C PRO A 707 -38.10 -112.05 7.92
N VAL A 708 -36.98 -111.46 8.34
CA VAL A 708 -36.90 -110.12 8.95
C VAL A 708 -35.95 -109.24 8.14
N ALA A 709 -36.29 -107.97 7.89
CA ALA A 709 -35.48 -107.06 7.08
C ALA A 709 -35.03 -105.79 7.83
N VAL A 710 -33.88 -105.24 7.44
CA VAL A 710 -33.28 -103.99 7.95
C VAL A 710 -32.80 -103.12 6.79
N VAL A 711 -32.79 -101.80 6.96
CA VAL A 711 -32.26 -100.83 5.97
C VAL A 711 -31.02 -100.16 6.54
N VAL A 712 -29.97 -100.04 5.72
CA VAL A 712 -28.66 -99.48 6.08
C VAL A 712 -28.09 -98.62 4.94
N LYS A 713 -27.04 -97.83 5.22
CA LYS A 713 -26.37 -97.00 4.21
C LYS A 713 -25.44 -97.81 3.30
N ASP A 714 -25.21 -97.30 2.09
CA ASP A 714 -24.24 -97.85 1.13
C ASP A 714 -22.86 -98.02 1.80
N GLY A 715 -22.36 -99.25 1.86
CA GLY A 715 -21.09 -99.61 2.51
C GLY A 715 -21.16 -99.90 4.01
N ALA A 716 -22.34 -99.95 4.64
CA ALA A 716 -22.48 -100.29 6.06
C ALA A 716 -22.25 -101.78 6.35
N LEU A 717 -21.71 -102.11 7.52
CA LEU A 717 -21.68 -103.47 8.08
C LEU A 717 -23.01 -103.79 8.80
N LEU A 718 -23.27 -105.08 9.05
CA LEU A 718 -24.44 -105.57 9.77
C LEU A 718 -24.05 -106.13 11.15
N GLU A 719 -24.91 -106.01 12.14
CA GLU A 719 -24.81 -106.76 13.40
C GLU A 719 -25.40 -108.17 13.23
N GLU A 720 -24.84 -109.20 13.87
CA GLU A 720 -25.35 -110.57 13.79
C GLU A 720 -26.64 -110.72 14.61
N PRO A 721 -27.80 -111.05 13.99
CA PRO A 721 -29.04 -111.21 14.73
C PRO A 721 -29.04 -112.53 15.51
N ALA A 722 -29.72 -112.50 16.67
CA ALA A 722 -29.78 -113.62 17.62
C ALA A 722 -30.15 -114.96 16.95
N ALA A 723 -29.40 -116.01 17.30
CA ALA A 723 -29.53 -117.32 16.68
C ALA A 723 -30.96 -117.88 16.82
N PRO A 724 -31.64 -118.23 15.71
CA PRO A 724 -32.97 -118.83 15.75
C PRO A 724 -32.93 -120.25 16.35
N THR A 725 -34.10 -120.78 16.70
CA THR A 725 -34.24 -122.15 17.22
C THR A 725 -35.23 -122.97 16.39
N LEU A 726 -34.91 -124.25 16.15
CA LEU A 726 -35.72 -125.17 15.36
C LEU A 726 -35.75 -126.53 16.08
N LYS A 727 -36.95 -127.06 16.37
CA LYS A 727 -37.08 -128.22 17.27
C LYS A 727 -36.44 -129.48 16.68
N GLY A 728 -35.47 -130.04 17.40
CA GLY A 728 -34.69 -131.20 16.94
C GLY A 728 -33.53 -130.87 16.00
N TRP A 729 -33.20 -129.57 15.85
CA TRP A 729 -32.10 -129.10 15.02
C TRP A 729 -31.26 -128.01 15.73
N LYS A 730 -29.95 -128.00 15.47
CA LYS A 730 -28.98 -127.04 15.98
C LYS A 730 -28.53 -126.07 14.88
N PHE A 731 -28.56 -124.76 15.17
CA PHE A 731 -28.20 -123.69 14.24
C PHE A 731 -26.68 -123.60 13.98
N LEU A 732 -26.29 -123.19 12.77
CA LEU A 732 -24.90 -123.12 12.30
C LEU A 732 -24.42 -121.70 11.89
N GLY A 733 -25.35 -120.76 11.68
CA GLY A 733 -25.07 -119.39 11.24
C GLY A 733 -25.91 -118.96 10.03
N TRP A 734 -25.60 -117.75 9.53
CA TRP A 734 -26.23 -117.11 8.39
C TRP A 734 -25.39 -117.23 7.11
N PHE A 735 -26.03 -117.44 5.96
CA PHE A 735 -25.39 -117.85 4.71
C PHE A 735 -25.97 -117.10 3.50
N LYS A 736 -25.13 -116.69 2.55
CA LYS A 736 -25.54 -115.93 1.34
C LYS A 736 -26.34 -116.80 0.35
N VAL A 737 -26.11 -118.11 0.36
CA VAL A 737 -26.69 -119.05 -0.63
C VAL A 737 -27.49 -120.15 0.05
N LYS A 738 -28.66 -120.47 -0.51
CA LYS A 738 -29.48 -121.63 -0.17
C LYS A 738 -29.66 -122.51 -1.40
N ASN A 739 -29.29 -123.77 -1.29
CA ASN A 739 -29.30 -124.76 -2.37
C ASN A 739 -30.68 -125.43 -2.50
N ALA A 740 -30.94 -126.02 -3.67
CA ALA A 740 -32.22 -126.66 -3.98
C ALA A 740 -32.51 -127.93 -3.17
N ASP A 741 -31.48 -128.57 -2.59
CA ASP A 741 -31.59 -129.71 -1.67
C ASP A 741 -31.90 -129.31 -0.22
N GLY A 742 -31.95 -127.99 0.07
CA GLY A 742 -32.16 -127.44 1.41
C GLY A 742 -30.87 -127.16 2.18
N THR A 743 -29.69 -127.47 1.65
CA THR A 743 -28.41 -127.06 2.25
C THR A 743 -28.14 -125.56 2.05
N VAL A 744 -27.17 -125.01 2.78
CA VAL A 744 -26.76 -123.59 2.68
C VAL A 744 -25.24 -123.48 2.50
N ALA A 745 -24.80 -122.44 1.81
CA ALA A 745 -23.41 -122.19 1.44
C ALA A 745 -23.05 -120.70 1.54
N GLU A 746 -21.74 -120.40 1.56
CA GLU A 746 -21.18 -119.05 1.73
C GLU A 746 -21.63 -118.36 3.03
N LYS A 747 -21.01 -118.69 4.16
CA LYS A 747 -21.32 -118.06 5.45
C LYS A 747 -21.05 -116.55 5.40
N TRP A 748 -22.01 -115.74 5.86
CA TRP A 748 -21.86 -114.29 5.99
C TRP A 748 -20.94 -113.95 7.17
N ASP A 749 -20.01 -113.03 6.96
CA ASP A 749 -19.07 -112.56 7.99
C ASP A 749 -19.46 -111.14 8.40
N PHE A 750 -20.24 -111.03 9.47
CA PHE A 750 -20.74 -109.74 10.00
C PHE A 750 -19.64 -108.74 10.35
N ALA A 751 -18.38 -109.17 10.51
CA ALA A 751 -17.24 -108.30 10.77
C ALA A 751 -16.51 -107.83 9.49
N LYS A 752 -16.91 -108.27 8.29
CA LYS A 752 -16.23 -107.97 7.01
C LYS A 752 -17.16 -107.69 5.83
N ASP A 753 -18.30 -108.39 5.73
CA ASP A 753 -19.23 -108.25 4.63
C ASP A 753 -20.06 -106.95 4.79
N ALA A 754 -19.91 -106.03 3.83
CA ALA A 754 -20.60 -104.74 3.79
C ALA A 754 -21.75 -104.74 2.78
N VAL A 755 -22.80 -103.97 3.08
CA VAL A 755 -24.03 -103.87 2.27
C VAL A 755 -23.84 -102.83 1.17
N THR A 756 -23.59 -103.30 -0.05
CA THR A 756 -23.45 -102.49 -1.27
C THR A 756 -24.57 -102.74 -2.29
N ALA A 757 -25.54 -103.59 -1.94
CA ALA A 757 -26.77 -103.87 -2.66
C ALA A 757 -27.79 -104.55 -1.73
N ASP A 758 -29.07 -104.59 -2.13
CA ASP A 758 -30.09 -105.36 -1.41
C ASP A 758 -29.72 -106.85 -1.35
N THR A 759 -29.80 -107.46 -0.16
CA THR A 759 -29.20 -108.78 0.13
C THR A 759 -30.15 -109.68 0.93
N THR A 760 -30.06 -111.01 0.80
CA THR A 760 -30.79 -111.97 1.65
C THR A 760 -29.87 -113.05 2.20
N LEU A 761 -30.03 -113.41 3.48
CA LEU A 761 -29.18 -114.33 4.23
C LEU A 761 -30.00 -115.46 4.88
N TYR A 762 -29.54 -116.71 4.77
CA TYR A 762 -30.28 -117.93 5.09
C TYR A 762 -29.71 -118.69 6.29
N GLY A 763 -30.56 -119.36 7.09
CA GLY A 763 -30.15 -120.14 8.26
C GLY A 763 -29.76 -121.60 7.99
N GLY A 764 -28.65 -122.08 8.57
CA GLY A 764 -28.16 -123.48 8.46
C GLY A 764 -28.35 -124.34 9.73
N TRP A 765 -28.53 -125.67 9.58
CA TRP A 765 -29.06 -126.57 10.64
C TRP A 765 -28.50 -128.03 10.62
N VAL A 766 -28.48 -128.76 11.76
CA VAL A 766 -28.13 -130.22 11.91
C VAL A 766 -28.89 -130.93 13.07
N LYS A 767 -29.00 -132.29 13.13
CA LYS A 767 -29.94 -133.11 13.97
C LYS A 767 -29.27 -134.08 15.01
N ASP A 768 -29.96 -134.48 16.10
CA ASP A 768 -29.46 -135.25 17.29
C ASP A 768 -30.18 -136.62 17.61
N GLU A 769 -29.54 -137.62 18.28
CA GLU A 769 -30.15 -138.89 18.87
C GLU A 769 -29.24 -139.67 19.94
N PRO A 770 -29.69 -140.75 20.68
CA PRO A 770 -29.20 -141.19 22.03
C PRO A 770 -28.42 -142.55 22.21
N ALA A 771 -28.16 -143.05 23.47
CA ALA A 771 -27.22 -144.18 23.75
C ALA A 771 -27.45 -145.19 24.94
N LYS A 772 -27.32 -146.51 24.62
CA LYS A 772 -26.67 -147.72 25.27
C LYS A 772 -26.67 -148.04 26.80
N PRO A 773 -26.53 -149.35 27.17
CA PRO A 773 -25.61 -149.77 28.25
C PRO A 773 -24.61 -150.94 27.96
N ALA A 774 -23.44 -150.89 28.62
CA ALA A 774 -22.46 -151.95 29.02
C ALA A 774 -21.70 -152.87 28.01
N ALA A 775 -20.36 -152.79 27.99
CA ALA A 775 -19.36 -153.87 27.75
C ALA A 775 -17.90 -153.39 28.02
N LYS A 776 -16.93 -154.31 28.20
CA LYS A 776 -15.45 -154.11 28.43
C LYS A 776 -14.66 -155.11 27.55
N PRO A 777 -13.32 -155.01 27.32
CA PRO A 777 -12.40 -153.85 27.34
C PRO A 777 -11.31 -153.84 26.21
N THR A 778 -10.30 -152.95 26.32
CA THR A 778 -8.86 -153.02 25.87
C THR A 778 -8.36 -152.69 24.43
N ASN A 779 -7.39 -151.74 24.41
CA ASN A 779 -6.05 -151.70 23.73
C ASN A 779 -5.78 -151.27 22.25
N LYS A 780 -5.04 -150.12 22.16
CA LYS A 780 -3.86 -149.74 21.32
C LYS A 780 -3.98 -148.60 20.25
N LEU A 781 -2.80 -148.04 19.89
CA LEU A 781 -2.45 -146.67 19.37
C LEU A 781 -1.99 -146.68 17.86
N PRO A 782 -1.50 -145.60 17.14
CA PRO A 782 -0.99 -144.25 17.55
C PRO A 782 -1.05 -142.96 16.62
N LYS A 783 -0.90 -141.76 17.25
CA LYS A 783 -0.13 -140.48 16.93
C LYS A 783 -0.27 -139.54 15.66
N THR A 784 -0.26 -138.21 15.94
CA THR A 784 0.24 -136.97 15.18
C THR A 784 -0.45 -136.50 13.87
N GLY A 785 -0.34 -135.26 13.32
CA GLY A 785 0.33 -133.93 13.60
C GLY A 785 0.21 -132.98 12.34
N ASP A 786 0.63 -131.70 12.19
CA ASP A 786 1.14 -130.58 13.06
C ASP A 786 1.27 -129.20 12.29
N ALA A 787 1.66 -128.06 12.93
CA ALA A 787 2.01 -126.68 12.39
C ALA A 787 0.88 -125.80 11.71
N SER A 788 0.92 -124.46 11.38
CA SER A 788 1.77 -123.20 11.48
C SER A 788 0.84 -121.91 11.40
N MET A 789 1.09 -120.59 11.13
CA MET A 789 2.20 -119.67 10.68
C MET A 789 1.93 -118.15 11.09
N LEU A 790 2.29 -117.09 10.31
CA LEU A 790 2.32 -115.60 10.61
C LEU A 790 2.15 -114.69 9.32
N PRO A 791 2.24 -113.31 9.25
CA PRO A 791 2.33 -112.17 10.24
C PRO A 791 1.43 -110.88 10.01
N MET A 792 1.74 -109.78 10.73
CA MET A 792 1.11 -108.43 10.96
C MET A 792 0.94 -107.38 9.81
N ILE A 793 0.33 -106.21 10.16
CA ILE A 793 0.03 -105.01 9.33
C ILE A 793 0.40 -103.66 10.04
N ALA A 794 0.65 -102.61 9.23
CA ALA A 794 0.61 -101.15 9.49
C ALA A 794 1.75 -100.40 10.22
N ALA A 795 1.83 -99.09 9.92
CA ALA A 795 2.73 -98.06 10.45
C ALA A 795 2.03 -96.68 10.41
N GLY A 796 2.59 -95.62 11.02
CA GLY A 796 2.11 -94.24 10.84
C GLY A 796 2.83 -93.18 11.70
N ILE A 797 3.22 -92.05 11.09
CA ILE A 797 3.82 -90.87 11.75
C ILE A 797 3.47 -89.58 10.97
N SER A 798 3.05 -88.51 11.68
CA SER A 798 3.03 -87.08 11.29
C SER A 798 2.20 -86.60 10.06
N GLY A 799 1.69 -85.36 10.00
CA GLY A 799 1.42 -84.38 11.08
C GLY A 799 1.69 -82.88 10.75
N VAL A 800 1.02 -82.01 11.52
CA VAL A 800 1.40 -80.61 11.87
C VAL A 800 1.18 -79.49 10.81
N ALA A 801 1.11 -78.25 11.30
CA ALA A 801 1.17 -76.92 10.64
C ALA A 801 -0.16 -76.34 10.10
N ALA A 802 -0.47 -75.05 10.29
CA ALA A 802 0.16 -73.98 11.09
C ALA A 802 -0.87 -72.93 11.57
N LEU A 803 -0.52 -72.12 12.57
CA LEU A 803 -1.39 -71.07 13.14
C LEU A 803 -0.60 -69.81 13.49
N ALA A 804 -0.88 -68.70 12.79
CA ALA A 804 -0.34 -67.36 13.02
C ALA A 804 -1.16 -66.32 12.21
N ALA A 805 -1.41 -65.10 12.67
CA ALA A 805 -1.30 -64.52 14.02
C ALA A 805 -2.29 -63.33 14.13
N ALA A 806 -2.62 -62.92 15.36
CA ALA A 806 -3.51 -61.77 15.60
C ALA A 806 -2.84 -60.71 16.49
N SER A 807 -2.93 -59.42 16.10
CA SER A 807 -2.35 -58.30 16.86
C SER A 807 -3.29 -57.10 17.00
N LYS A 808 -4.03 -57.11 18.11
CA LYS A 808 -4.40 -55.97 18.99
C LYS A 808 -4.91 -54.62 18.40
N ARG A 809 -5.97 -54.14 19.09
CA ARG A 809 -6.29 -52.74 19.46
C ARG A 809 -6.90 -51.77 18.43
N ARG A 810 -8.24 -51.69 18.50
CA ARG A 810 -8.96 -50.44 18.81
C ARG A 810 -8.37 -49.76 20.07
N LYS A 811 -8.52 -48.46 20.35
CA LYS A 811 -8.91 -47.23 19.59
C LYS A 811 -8.60 -46.03 20.53
N HIS A 812 -8.90 -44.80 20.11
CA HIS A 812 -9.34 -43.72 21.02
C HIS A 812 -10.69 -44.05 21.68
#